data_AF-A0A2D7HQJ4-F1
#
_entry.id   AF-A0A2D7HQJ4-F1
#
_cell.length_a   1.000
_cell.length_b   1.000
_cell.length_c   1.000
_cell.angle_alpha   90.00
_cell.angle_beta   90.00
_cell.angle_gamma   90.00
#
_symmetry.space_group_name_H-M   'P 1'
#
loop_
_entity.id
_entity.type
_entity.pdbx_description
1 polymer ?
#
loop_
_entity_poly.entity_id
_entity_poly.type
_entity_poly.pdbx_seq_one_letter_code
_entity_poly.pdbx_strand_id
1 'polypeptide(L)'
;MTEKLSEKYTRLSSEWSSTNKGKLDDYKPQSNKKFEWVCIKNKKHIWVASLQSRTQRKSGCPYCAKQKILPEESFADTNTDAYKLWHPTKNDADPFTLSPRSSAKKHWWMCLQNPKHEWKTTIASVAGGSGCPFCAGQKVLKEESFGSKYPNFAKFWHPTKNSQSPFEFTTKSEKKVWWICSKNPDHEWDASIASIVNGGGCAFCAGKRVLKSESLGSHYPELSKEWHPTKNGKLTPFLCTKRSNKNVWWQCPIDRDHVYKQTIYKRSSVGVGCPFCSGKRLTIERSLALIDPEMSMEWHPTKNNEKTPETTFANSNKNVWWQCLKEPTHEWKTSPNSRRGSSQKGCPFCSNQRVHETNSLPNLHPKIASEWHPTKNGSKSPDQFVAGSAEKVWWQCSKELGHVWKVEIRNRTSGSGCPYCTRQTSSPEIRIYAELQSIFKIVENRIKIKGLEADIFLPESKTVIEYDGAYWHRERNTHDLEKNETFEQIGFHILRVREKPLNKLSVQDVIVSPEQLLKTDIDKILKNIVGQCSPLIQRKIHNYLEEKQFKNDDLYNKYLSYFPSPFPENALSNTHPEIAAEWDYTANFPLTPANFTAGSNKKVWWICDNASHKWQSKITNRRAGKGCHFCSGHKPSKENNLEKKYPELLEFWHPTKNGEILPSSLSPSSNRKIWWKCSRGADHEWEQSVNGRIKNGKPLGCPFCGNKRISKTNNLEHLHPDLANEWDTSKNLPLTPDKVVPGSSKSVWWICKYDNRHRWKTRINHRSNGSGCPYCSGRLKI
;
A
#
# COMPACT_ATOMS: atom_id res chain seq x y z
N MET A 1 -133.46 -51.59 63.10
CA MET A 1 -132.76 -52.63 62.30
C MET A 1 -131.33 -52.18 62.08
N THR A 2 -130.36 -52.85 62.70
CA THR A 2 -128.93 -52.59 62.52
C THR A 2 -128.46 -53.18 61.18
N GLU A 3 -127.93 -52.33 60.29
CA GLU A 3 -127.34 -52.68 58.99
C GLU A 3 -126.20 -53.72 59.17
N LYS A 4 -126.18 -54.80 58.37
CA LYS A 4 -125.17 -55.86 58.46
C LYS A 4 -123.79 -55.34 58.02
N LEU A 5 -122.72 -55.84 58.64
CA LEU A 5 -121.36 -55.36 58.37
C LEU A 5 -120.92 -55.66 56.94
N SER A 6 -121.32 -56.81 56.41
CA SER A 6 -121.05 -57.24 55.04
C SER A 6 -121.75 -56.38 53.99
N GLU A 7 -122.90 -55.79 54.31
CA GLU A 7 -123.66 -54.89 53.43
C GLU A 7 -123.00 -53.51 53.41
N LYS A 8 -122.62 -53.00 54.58
CA LYS A 8 -121.93 -51.70 54.70
C LYS A 8 -120.52 -51.70 54.11
N TYR A 9 -119.81 -52.83 54.22
CA TYR A 9 -118.44 -52.99 53.74
C TYR A 9 -118.34 -54.17 52.76
N THR A 10 -119.12 -54.11 51.67
CA THR A 10 -119.16 -55.14 50.61
C THR A 10 -117.78 -55.62 50.17
N ARG A 11 -116.82 -54.70 50.00
CA ARG A 11 -115.44 -55.05 49.65
C ARG A 11 -114.72 -55.88 50.71
N LEU A 12 -114.93 -55.59 52.00
CA LEU A 12 -114.29 -56.34 53.09
C LEU A 12 -114.84 -57.77 53.17
N SER A 13 -116.13 -57.96 52.87
CA SER A 13 -116.74 -59.29 52.74
C SER A 13 -116.00 -60.14 51.69
N SER A 14 -115.74 -59.57 50.52
CA SER A 14 -115.02 -60.26 49.43
C SER A 14 -113.51 -60.48 49.70
N GLU A 15 -112.94 -59.80 50.69
CA GLU A 15 -111.55 -59.97 51.14
C GLU A 15 -111.43 -60.85 52.39
N TRP A 16 -112.55 -61.30 52.97
CA TRP A 16 -112.57 -62.15 54.16
C TRP A 16 -112.07 -63.56 53.81
N SER A 17 -111.04 -64.05 54.52
CA SER A 17 -110.55 -65.41 54.30
C SER A 17 -111.56 -66.44 54.81
N SER A 18 -111.73 -67.54 54.08
CA SER A 18 -112.51 -68.71 54.53
C SER A 18 -111.87 -69.43 55.71
N THR A 19 -110.59 -69.16 56.01
CA THR A 19 -109.87 -69.71 57.17
C THR A 19 -110.25 -69.02 58.48
N ASN A 20 -110.87 -67.83 58.43
CA ASN A 20 -111.34 -67.16 59.63
C ASN A 20 -112.53 -67.91 60.23
N LYS A 21 -112.53 -68.08 61.56
CA LYS A 21 -113.67 -68.64 62.27
C LYS A 21 -114.85 -67.65 62.22
N GLY A 22 -116.00 -68.05 61.71
CA GLY A 22 -117.20 -67.20 61.63
C GLY A 22 -117.23 -66.25 60.43
N LYS A 23 -118.40 -65.65 60.20
CA LYS A 23 -118.66 -64.69 59.13
C LYS A 23 -118.26 -63.28 59.58
N LEU A 24 -117.99 -62.38 58.64
CA LEU A 24 -117.64 -60.98 58.93
C LEU A 24 -118.68 -60.28 59.84
N ASP A 25 -119.96 -60.60 59.65
CA ASP A 25 -121.07 -60.05 60.44
C ASP A 25 -121.07 -60.48 61.92
N ASP A 26 -120.35 -61.54 62.27
CA ASP A 26 -120.24 -62.02 63.66
C ASP A 26 -119.35 -61.10 64.52
N TYR A 27 -118.69 -60.12 63.91
CA TYR A 27 -117.68 -59.28 64.54
C TYR A 27 -118.02 -57.79 64.51
N LYS A 28 -117.78 -57.11 65.64
CA LYS A 28 -117.92 -55.65 65.73
C LYS A 28 -116.81 -54.96 64.92
N PRO A 29 -117.12 -53.90 64.14
CA PRO A 29 -116.17 -53.27 63.22
C PRO A 29 -114.93 -52.68 63.91
N GLN A 30 -115.02 -52.33 65.20
CA GLN A 30 -113.90 -51.81 65.99
C GLN A 30 -112.99 -52.90 66.58
N SER A 31 -113.17 -54.18 66.23
CA SER A 31 -112.40 -55.27 66.81
C SER A 31 -110.91 -55.20 66.45
N ASN A 32 -110.06 -55.22 67.47
CA ASN A 32 -108.61 -55.33 67.32
C ASN A 32 -108.11 -56.75 67.04
N LYS A 33 -109.01 -57.75 67.05
CA LYS A 33 -108.65 -59.11 66.66
C LYS A 33 -108.15 -59.10 65.22
N LYS A 34 -107.04 -59.80 65.01
CA LYS A 34 -106.41 -59.96 63.72
C LYS A 34 -107.09 -61.10 62.97
N PHE A 35 -107.47 -60.83 61.75
CA PHE A 35 -108.07 -61.80 60.84
C PHE A 35 -107.18 -61.92 59.61
N GLU A 36 -107.28 -63.05 58.95
CA GLU A 36 -106.65 -63.27 57.66
C GLU A 36 -107.51 -62.67 56.56
N TRP A 37 -106.86 -61.94 55.66
CA TRP A 37 -107.51 -61.29 54.54
C TRP A 37 -106.85 -61.77 53.25
N VAL A 38 -107.68 -62.08 52.26
CA VAL A 38 -107.25 -62.52 50.94
C VAL A 38 -107.55 -61.42 49.95
N CYS A 39 -106.55 -60.98 49.20
CA CYS A 39 -106.76 -59.87 48.28
C CYS A 39 -107.67 -60.31 47.13
N ILE A 40 -108.64 -59.46 46.77
CA ILE A 40 -109.49 -59.70 45.61
C ILE A 40 -108.67 -59.73 44.31
N LYS A 41 -107.63 -58.88 44.22
CA LYS A 41 -106.82 -58.74 43.00
C LYS A 41 -105.84 -59.90 42.78
N ASN A 42 -105.32 -60.49 43.84
CA ASN A 42 -104.40 -61.62 43.77
C ASN A 42 -104.61 -62.52 44.99
N LYS A 43 -105.09 -63.74 44.77
CA LYS A 43 -105.42 -64.69 45.84
C LYS A 43 -104.19 -65.17 46.63
N LYS A 44 -102.97 -65.00 46.09
CA LYS A 44 -101.71 -65.25 46.83
C LYS A 44 -101.41 -64.18 47.88
N HIS A 45 -101.98 -62.99 47.76
CA HIS A 45 -101.78 -61.92 48.73
C HIS A 45 -102.67 -62.17 49.94
N ILE A 46 -102.14 -62.96 50.87
CA ILE A 46 -102.76 -63.27 52.13
C ILE A 46 -102.03 -62.45 53.22
N TRP A 47 -102.77 -61.64 53.96
CA TRP A 47 -102.21 -60.86 55.06
C TRP A 47 -103.10 -60.85 56.28
N VAL A 48 -102.47 -60.68 57.43
CA VAL A 48 -103.14 -60.62 58.72
C VAL A 48 -103.27 -59.17 59.14
N ALA A 49 -104.49 -58.71 59.39
CA ALA A 49 -104.79 -57.35 59.85
C ALA A 49 -106.00 -57.34 60.79
N SER A 50 -106.07 -56.37 61.70
CA SER A 50 -107.24 -56.25 62.58
C SER A 50 -108.47 -55.73 61.84
N LEU A 51 -109.66 -56.16 62.26
CA LEU A 51 -110.90 -55.68 61.66
C LEU A 51 -111.03 -54.15 61.79
N GLN A 52 -110.60 -53.56 62.91
CA GLN A 52 -110.51 -52.12 63.10
C GLN A 52 -109.61 -51.43 62.05
N SER A 53 -108.47 -52.01 61.72
CA SER A 53 -107.56 -51.46 60.70
C SER A 53 -108.22 -51.45 59.31
N ARG A 54 -109.02 -52.48 59.01
CA ARG A 54 -109.71 -52.61 57.72
C ARG A 54 -110.93 -51.70 57.59
N THR A 55 -111.68 -51.48 58.67
CA THR A 55 -112.91 -50.67 58.66
C THR A 55 -112.64 -49.17 58.91
N GLN A 56 -111.87 -48.83 59.95
CA GLN A 56 -111.64 -47.43 60.36
C GLN A 56 -110.45 -46.81 59.63
N ARG A 57 -109.32 -47.51 59.58
CA ARG A 57 -108.10 -47.02 58.91
C ARG A 57 -108.06 -47.33 57.42
N LYS A 58 -109.04 -48.10 56.92
CA LYS A 58 -109.20 -48.50 55.52
C LYS A 58 -107.91 -49.08 54.92
N SER A 59 -107.13 -49.81 55.72
CA SER A 59 -105.90 -50.43 55.23
C SER A 59 -106.21 -51.47 54.17
N GLY A 60 -105.49 -51.41 53.06
CA GLY A 60 -105.64 -52.33 51.93
C GLY A 60 -104.64 -53.49 52.00
N CYS A 61 -104.57 -54.26 50.92
CA CYS A 61 -103.57 -55.31 50.76
C CYS A 61 -102.15 -54.70 50.74
N PRO A 62 -101.26 -55.06 51.71
CA PRO A 62 -99.92 -54.48 51.80
C PRO A 62 -99.01 -54.90 50.64
N TYR A 63 -99.26 -56.05 50.02
CA TYR A 63 -98.53 -56.50 48.83
C TYR A 63 -98.91 -55.69 47.59
N CYS A 64 -100.21 -55.41 47.36
CA CYS A 64 -100.64 -54.52 46.28
C CYS A 64 -100.16 -53.08 46.48
N ALA A 65 -100.04 -52.64 47.74
CA ALA A 65 -99.46 -51.34 48.08
C ALA A 65 -97.92 -51.33 48.04
N LYS A 66 -97.28 -52.45 47.67
CA LYS A 66 -95.82 -52.65 47.63
C LYS A 66 -95.10 -52.38 48.97
N GLN A 67 -95.83 -52.51 50.08
CA GLN A 67 -95.30 -52.39 51.44
C GLN A 67 -94.72 -53.70 51.97
N LYS A 68 -95.16 -54.83 51.41
CA LYS A 68 -94.57 -56.16 51.61
C LYS A 68 -94.37 -56.82 50.25
N ILE A 69 -93.40 -57.71 50.17
CA ILE A 69 -93.18 -58.61 49.03
C ILE A 69 -93.50 -60.03 49.48
N LEU A 70 -93.90 -60.88 48.53
CA LEU A 70 -94.04 -62.30 48.80
C LEU A 70 -92.65 -62.92 49.03
N PRO A 71 -92.51 -63.96 49.87
CA PRO A 71 -91.23 -64.64 50.09
C PRO A 71 -90.56 -65.04 48.77
N GLU A 72 -91.31 -65.60 47.80
CA GLU A 72 -90.82 -65.98 46.48
C GLU A 72 -90.36 -64.80 45.59
N GLU A 73 -90.62 -63.56 46.01
CA GLU A 73 -90.19 -62.32 45.34
C GLU A 73 -89.10 -61.58 46.15
N SER A 74 -88.60 -62.19 47.22
CA SER A 74 -87.56 -61.64 48.09
C SER A 74 -86.18 -61.68 47.47
N PHE A 75 -85.29 -60.78 47.92
CA PHE A 75 -83.90 -60.73 47.45
C PHE A 75 -83.17 -62.07 47.64
N ALA A 76 -83.37 -62.72 48.78
CA ALA A 76 -82.74 -64.02 49.06
C ALA A 76 -83.18 -65.11 48.06
N ASP A 77 -84.47 -65.14 47.71
CA ASP A 77 -85.03 -66.16 46.80
C ASP A 77 -84.82 -65.84 45.32
N THR A 78 -84.95 -64.57 44.90
CA THR A 78 -84.82 -64.19 43.48
C THR A 78 -83.38 -63.96 43.04
N ASN A 79 -82.47 -63.69 43.96
CA ASN A 79 -81.07 -63.36 43.67
C ASN A 79 -80.12 -64.21 44.51
N THR A 80 -80.30 -65.55 44.45
CA THR A 80 -79.59 -66.54 45.25
C THR A 80 -78.06 -66.38 45.21
N ASP A 81 -77.47 -66.07 44.06
CA ASP A 81 -76.02 -65.85 43.94
C ASP A 81 -75.53 -64.56 44.60
N ALA A 82 -76.32 -63.47 44.49
CA ALA A 82 -76.02 -62.22 45.19
C ALA A 82 -76.23 -62.36 46.70
N TYR A 83 -77.23 -63.15 47.11
CA TYR A 83 -77.48 -63.47 48.52
C TYR A 83 -76.32 -64.24 49.17
N LYS A 84 -75.60 -65.10 48.44
CA LYS A 84 -74.36 -65.73 48.96
C LYS A 84 -73.31 -64.71 49.40
N LEU A 85 -73.33 -63.50 48.86
CA LEU A 85 -72.43 -62.40 49.24
C LEU A 85 -72.94 -61.59 50.44
N TRP A 86 -74.14 -61.86 50.94
CA TRP A 86 -74.70 -61.19 52.10
C TRP A 86 -73.84 -61.48 53.33
N HIS A 87 -73.44 -60.44 54.06
CA HIS A 87 -72.59 -60.66 55.22
C HIS A 87 -73.38 -61.41 56.32
N PRO A 88 -72.84 -62.51 56.87
CA PRO A 88 -73.60 -63.42 57.74
C PRO A 88 -74.02 -62.79 59.08
N THR A 89 -73.23 -61.86 59.62
CA THR A 89 -73.43 -61.31 60.98
C THR A 89 -73.53 -59.79 61.10
N LYS A 90 -73.31 -59.02 60.03
CA LYS A 90 -73.24 -57.54 60.09
C LYS A 90 -74.51 -56.82 59.62
N ASN A 91 -75.54 -57.58 59.26
CA ASN A 91 -76.81 -57.05 58.82
C ASN A 91 -77.92 -57.49 59.77
N ASP A 92 -78.66 -56.52 60.31
CA ASP A 92 -79.82 -56.78 61.19
C ASP A 92 -81.12 -57.05 60.41
N ALA A 93 -81.09 -56.95 59.08
CA ALA A 93 -82.27 -57.09 58.23
C ALA A 93 -82.37 -58.51 57.66
N ASP A 94 -83.58 -59.08 57.67
CA ASP A 94 -83.87 -60.39 57.10
C ASP A 94 -83.98 -60.31 55.56
N PRO A 95 -83.04 -60.90 54.80
CA PRO A 95 -83.00 -60.80 53.34
C PRO A 95 -84.19 -61.48 52.64
N PHE A 96 -84.94 -62.38 53.31
CA PHE A 96 -86.19 -62.97 52.80
C PHE A 96 -87.39 -62.03 52.87
N THR A 97 -87.21 -60.83 53.44
CA THR A 97 -88.25 -59.79 53.52
C THR A 97 -87.93 -58.55 52.68
N LEU A 98 -86.76 -58.51 52.03
CA LEU A 98 -86.25 -57.32 51.33
C LEU A 98 -86.40 -57.44 49.82
N SER A 99 -86.76 -56.34 49.17
CA SER A 99 -86.88 -56.31 47.71
C SER A 99 -85.50 -56.27 47.05
N PRO A 100 -85.27 -57.05 45.97
CA PRO A 100 -84.00 -57.00 45.20
C PRO A 100 -83.73 -55.64 44.54
N ARG A 101 -84.75 -54.77 44.44
CA ARG A 101 -84.62 -53.40 43.90
C ARG A 101 -84.35 -52.34 44.97
N SER A 102 -84.15 -52.74 46.23
CA SER A 102 -83.97 -51.79 47.33
C SER A 102 -82.65 -51.01 47.22
N SER A 103 -82.75 -49.70 47.05
CA SER A 103 -81.64 -48.74 47.08
C SER A 103 -81.62 -47.89 48.36
N ALA A 104 -82.60 -48.07 49.26
CA ALA A 104 -82.86 -47.17 50.38
C ALA A 104 -81.82 -47.25 51.50
N LYS A 105 -81.22 -48.43 51.72
CA LYS A 105 -80.21 -48.66 52.77
C LYS A 105 -79.04 -49.46 52.23
N LYS A 106 -77.85 -49.16 52.75
CA LYS A 106 -76.63 -49.91 52.46
C LYS A 106 -76.46 -51.02 53.48
N HIS A 107 -76.20 -52.22 52.99
CA HIS A 107 -75.96 -53.43 53.75
C HIS A 107 -74.51 -53.87 53.59
N TRP A 108 -74.05 -54.70 54.51
CA TRP A 108 -72.72 -55.29 54.48
C TRP A 108 -72.70 -56.54 53.61
N TRP A 109 -71.64 -56.68 52.85
CA TRP A 109 -71.39 -57.77 51.93
C TRP A 109 -70.00 -58.33 52.18
N MET A 110 -69.85 -59.63 52.00
CA MET A 110 -68.61 -60.37 52.19
C MET A 110 -68.29 -61.16 50.93
N CYS A 111 -67.04 -61.10 50.49
CA CYS A 111 -66.62 -61.83 49.29
C CYS A 111 -66.44 -63.32 49.61
N LEU A 112 -66.96 -64.17 48.74
CA LEU A 112 -66.76 -65.62 48.85
C LEU A 112 -65.30 -66.06 48.64
N GLN A 113 -64.53 -65.32 47.85
CA GLN A 113 -63.13 -65.67 47.56
C GLN A 113 -62.16 -65.23 48.66
N ASN A 114 -62.47 -64.13 49.35
CA ASN A 114 -61.64 -63.62 50.43
C ASN A 114 -62.53 -62.95 51.49
N PRO A 115 -62.73 -63.57 52.66
CA PRO A 115 -63.56 -63.01 53.73
C PRO A 115 -63.11 -61.63 54.22
N LYS A 116 -61.84 -61.25 54.04
CA LYS A 116 -61.34 -59.89 54.37
C LYS A 116 -61.91 -58.81 53.45
N HIS A 117 -62.43 -59.17 52.28
CA HIS A 117 -63.07 -58.24 51.36
C HIS A 117 -64.52 -58.00 51.76
N GLU A 118 -64.68 -57.16 52.77
CA GLU A 118 -65.99 -56.70 53.21
C GLU A 118 -66.29 -55.32 52.66
N TRP A 119 -67.49 -55.12 52.13
CA TRP A 119 -67.91 -53.80 51.63
C TRP A 119 -69.35 -53.48 51.97
N LYS A 120 -69.68 -52.19 52.00
CA LYS A 120 -71.02 -51.69 52.31
C LYS A 120 -71.63 -51.01 51.09
N THR A 121 -72.70 -51.59 50.53
CA THR A 121 -73.45 -51.02 49.39
C THR A 121 -74.92 -51.44 49.42
N THR A 122 -75.75 -50.95 48.50
CA THR A 122 -77.19 -51.23 48.44
C THR A 122 -77.48 -52.60 47.82
N ILE A 123 -78.65 -53.18 48.14
CA ILE A 123 -79.11 -54.45 47.54
C ILE A 123 -79.24 -54.32 46.03
N ALA A 124 -79.84 -53.22 45.56
CA ALA A 124 -79.98 -52.96 44.12
C ALA A 124 -78.64 -52.98 43.36
N SER A 125 -77.54 -52.54 43.98
CA SER A 125 -76.21 -52.55 43.35
C SER A 125 -75.68 -53.98 43.18
N VAL A 126 -75.74 -54.80 44.23
CA VAL A 126 -75.26 -56.19 44.18
C VAL A 126 -76.18 -57.08 43.35
N ALA A 127 -77.50 -56.92 43.47
CA ALA A 127 -78.49 -57.60 42.63
C ALA A 127 -78.34 -57.23 41.14
N GLY A 128 -77.91 -56.00 40.84
CA GLY A 128 -77.57 -55.54 39.50
C GLY A 128 -76.20 -56.01 38.99
N GLY A 129 -75.51 -56.89 39.71
CA GLY A 129 -74.24 -57.50 39.28
C GLY A 129 -72.97 -56.83 39.82
N SER A 130 -73.08 -55.84 40.71
CA SER A 130 -71.89 -55.26 41.36
C SER A 130 -71.31 -56.24 42.38
N GLY A 131 -70.25 -56.94 41.99
CA GLY A 131 -69.54 -57.89 42.85
C GLY A 131 -68.59 -57.22 43.85
N CYS A 132 -67.64 -57.99 44.37
CA CYS A 132 -66.65 -57.52 45.32
C CYS A 132 -65.73 -56.43 44.71
N PRO A 133 -65.70 -55.19 45.25
CA PRO A 133 -64.90 -54.10 44.68
C PRO A 133 -63.39 -54.31 44.86
N PHE A 134 -62.97 -55.17 45.79
CA PHE A 134 -61.56 -55.52 45.98
C PHE A 134 -61.07 -56.50 44.92
N CYS A 135 -61.85 -57.55 44.63
CA CYS A 135 -61.54 -58.49 43.53
C CYS A 135 -61.61 -57.80 42.16
N ALA A 136 -62.53 -56.83 41.99
CA ALA A 136 -62.59 -56.01 40.79
C ALA A 136 -61.45 -54.96 40.69
N GLY A 137 -60.54 -54.90 41.67
CA GLY A 137 -59.42 -53.96 41.68
C GLY A 137 -59.82 -52.49 41.91
N GLN A 138 -61.06 -52.23 42.30
CA GLN A 138 -61.60 -50.89 42.53
C GLN A 138 -61.31 -50.36 43.94
N LYS A 139 -61.10 -51.25 44.90
CA LYS A 139 -60.62 -50.94 46.26
C LYS A 139 -59.41 -51.78 46.60
N VAL A 140 -58.52 -51.22 47.40
CA VAL A 140 -57.37 -51.94 47.97
C VAL A 140 -57.58 -52.11 49.47
N LEU A 141 -57.12 -53.23 50.03
CA LEU A 141 -57.06 -53.38 51.48
C LEU A 141 -56.10 -52.33 52.04
N LYS A 142 -56.44 -51.74 53.20
CA LYS A 142 -55.64 -50.66 53.80
C LYS A 142 -54.17 -51.05 53.94
N GLU A 143 -53.89 -52.30 54.33
CA GLU A 143 -52.55 -52.89 54.52
C GLU A 143 -51.75 -53.02 53.22
N GLU A 144 -52.45 -53.14 52.08
CA GLU A 144 -51.84 -53.33 50.75
C GLU A 144 -51.77 -52.05 49.92
N SER A 145 -52.34 -50.96 50.43
CA SER A 145 -52.34 -49.65 49.79
C SER A 145 -50.94 -49.05 49.70
N PHE A 146 -50.75 -48.12 48.75
CA PHE A 146 -49.55 -47.33 48.59
C PHE A 146 -49.18 -46.60 49.88
N GLY A 147 -50.15 -45.94 50.52
CA GLY A 147 -49.94 -45.22 51.78
C GLY A 147 -49.37 -46.09 52.89
N SER A 148 -49.79 -47.35 52.99
CA SER A 148 -49.32 -48.28 54.03
C SER A 148 -48.01 -48.98 53.66
N LYS A 149 -47.83 -49.38 52.40
CA LYS A 149 -46.59 -50.05 51.94
C LYS A 149 -45.40 -49.08 51.78
N TYR A 150 -45.66 -47.82 51.45
CA TYR A 150 -44.64 -46.80 51.22
C TYR A 150 -44.92 -45.50 52.00
N PRO A 151 -44.92 -45.55 53.35
CA PRO A 151 -45.26 -44.39 54.18
C PRO A 151 -44.30 -43.21 53.98
N ASN A 152 -43.04 -43.47 53.63
CA ASN A 152 -42.06 -42.42 53.34
C ASN A 152 -42.36 -41.66 52.04
N PHE A 153 -42.90 -42.32 51.02
CA PHE A 153 -43.33 -41.63 49.80
C PHE A 153 -44.71 -40.97 49.97
N ALA A 154 -45.59 -41.54 50.79
CA ALA A 154 -46.87 -40.94 51.11
C ALA A 154 -46.73 -39.56 51.79
N LYS A 155 -45.62 -39.28 52.49
CA LYS A 155 -45.30 -37.93 53.02
C LYS A 155 -45.13 -36.86 51.93
N PHE A 156 -44.80 -37.26 50.70
CA PHE A 156 -44.65 -36.35 49.57
C PHE A 156 -45.95 -36.19 48.77
N TRP A 157 -47.05 -36.79 49.24
CA TRP A 157 -48.37 -36.61 48.66
C TRP A 157 -48.81 -35.16 48.82
N HIS A 158 -49.24 -34.53 47.73
CA HIS A 158 -49.66 -33.13 47.82
C HIS A 158 -50.91 -32.99 48.70
N PRO A 159 -50.92 -32.09 49.72
CA PRO A 159 -51.98 -32.04 50.73
C PRO A 159 -53.34 -31.57 50.19
N THR A 160 -53.36 -30.66 49.21
CA THR A 160 -54.61 -30.03 48.72
C THR A 160 -54.96 -30.31 47.26
N LYS A 161 -54.02 -30.75 46.41
CA LYS A 161 -54.23 -30.98 44.96
C LYS A 161 -54.75 -32.37 44.62
N ASN A 162 -54.81 -33.28 45.59
CA ASN A 162 -55.36 -34.62 45.42
C ASN A 162 -56.66 -34.75 46.21
N SER A 163 -57.72 -35.19 45.56
CA SER A 163 -59.02 -35.44 46.21
C SER A 163 -59.10 -36.78 46.94
N GLN A 164 -58.24 -37.73 46.61
CA GLN A 164 -58.20 -39.08 47.19
C GLN A 164 -56.95 -39.28 48.05
N SER A 165 -57.10 -40.13 49.07
CA SER A 165 -56.04 -40.44 50.01
C SER A 165 -55.00 -41.42 49.42
N PRO A 166 -53.70 -41.33 49.77
CA PRO A 166 -52.70 -42.30 49.33
C PRO A 166 -53.01 -43.75 49.77
N PHE A 167 -53.89 -43.94 50.75
CA PHE A 167 -54.35 -45.25 51.23
C PHE A 167 -55.44 -45.89 50.35
N GLU A 168 -55.91 -45.20 49.31
CA GLU A 168 -56.92 -45.71 48.38
C GLU A 168 -56.31 -46.29 47.09
N PHE A 169 -55.00 -46.15 46.89
CA PHE A 169 -54.32 -46.57 45.67
C PHE A 169 -53.44 -47.79 45.89
N THR A 170 -53.28 -48.61 44.85
CA THR A 170 -52.28 -49.68 44.82
C THR A 170 -50.90 -49.11 44.47
N THR A 171 -49.84 -49.83 44.81
CA THR A 171 -48.45 -49.44 44.52
C THR A 171 -48.11 -49.42 43.02
N LYS A 172 -48.92 -50.09 42.19
CA LYS A 172 -48.77 -50.18 40.73
C LYS A 172 -49.70 -49.23 39.96
N SER A 173 -50.35 -48.29 40.64
CA SER A 173 -51.31 -47.39 40.00
C SER A 173 -50.63 -46.44 39.02
N GLU A 174 -51.06 -46.46 37.75
CA GLU A 174 -50.62 -45.52 36.71
C GLU A 174 -51.36 -44.17 36.76
N LYS A 175 -52.30 -44.00 37.71
CA LYS A 175 -52.97 -42.70 37.89
C LYS A 175 -51.94 -41.65 38.31
N LYS A 176 -51.93 -40.54 37.57
CA LYS A 176 -51.15 -39.36 37.92
C LYS A 176 -51.81 -38.61 39.07
N VAL A 177 -51.01 -38.36 40.09
CA VAL A 177 -51.39 -37.58 41.28
C VAL A 177 -50.34 -36.50 41.50
N TRP A 178 -50.69 -35.49 42.28
CA TRP A 178 -49.80 -34.41 42.62
C TRP A 178 -48.88 -34.77 43.78
N TRP A 179 -47.61 -34.42 43.63
CA TRP A 179 -46.55 -34.61 44.62
C TRP A 179 -45.94 -33.26 44.98
N ILE A 180 -45.44 -33.16 46.21
CA ILE A 180 -44.69 -32.00 46.70
C ILE A 180 -43.33 -32.45 47.23
N CYS A 181 -42.27 -31.73 46.91
CA CYS A 181 -40.92 -32.12 47.31
C CYS A 181 -40.63 -31.69 48.74
N SER A 182 -40.03 -32.56 49.53
CA SER A 182 -39.56 -32.21 50.88
C SER A 182 -38.38 -31.26 50.90
N LYS A 183 -37.57 -31.21 49.83
CA LYS A 183 -36.39 -30.33 49.75
C LYS A 183 -36.75 -28.90 49.35
N ASN A 184 -37.80 -28.74 48.56
CA ASN A 184 -38.30 -27.43 48.13
C ASN A 184 -39.82 -27.52 47.90
N PRO A 185 -40.64 -26.88 48.75
CA PRO A 185 -42.09 -26.88 48.61
C PRO A 185 -42.60 -26.35 47.26
N ASP A 186 -41.84 -25.49 46.57
CA ASP A 186 -42.20 -24.98 45.24
C ASP A 186 -42.13 -26.05 44.14
N HIS A 187 -41.47 -27.18 44.42
CA HIS A 187 -41.42 -28.31 43.51
C HIS A 187 -42.69 -29.14 43.64
N GLU A 188 -43.75 -28.68 43.00
CA GLU A 188 -45.00 -29.42 42.86
C GLU A 188 -45.10 -30.04 41.46
N TRP A 189 -45.27 -31.36 41.36
CA TRP A 189 -45.36 -32.05 40.07
C TRP A 189 -46.42 -33.15 40.05
N ASP A 190 -46.99 -33.41 38.87
CA ASP A 190 -47.80 -34.60 38.61
C ASP A 190 -46.90 -35.77 38.20
N ALA A 191 -47.14 -36.96 38.77
CA ALA A 191 -46.52 -38.22 38.35
C ALA A 191 -47.40 -39.40 38.75
N SER A 192 -47.27 -40.54 38.05
CA SER A 192 -47.97 -41.76 38.45
C SER A 192 -47.34 -42.38 39.70
N ILE A 193 -48.16 -43.04 40.53
CA ILE A 193 -47.69 -43.73 41.75
C ILE A 193 -46.68 -44.82 41.41
N ALA A 194 -46.95 -45.60 40.35
CA ALA A 194 -46.02 -46.60 39.83
C ALA A 194 -44.65 -45.99 39.47
N SER A 195 -44.63 -44.81 38.84
CA SER A 195 -43.38 -44.14 38.49
C SER A 195 -42.58 -43.73 39.73
N ILE A 196 -43.24 -43.23 40.78
CA ILE A 196 -42.57 -42.85 42.02
C ILE A 196 -41.99 -44.07 42.75
N VAL A 197 -42.76 -45.14 42.87
CA VAL A 197 -42.31 -46.39 43.51
C VAL A 197 -41.12 -47.02 42.79
N ASN A 198 -41.08 -46.95 41.45
CA ASN A 198 -39.98 -47.47 40.63
C ASN A 198 -38.73 -46.55 40.59
N GLY A 199 -38.56 -45.67 41.58
CA GLY A 199 -37.39 -44.78 41.70
C GLY A 199 -37.60 -43.38 41.08
N GLY A 200 -38.82 -43.02 40.70
CA GLY A 200 -39.18 -41.66 40.30
C GLY A 200 -39.17 -40.72 41.49
N GLY A 201 -38.19 -39.82 41.57
CA GLY A 201 -38.16 -38.74 42.55
C GLY A 201 -38.81 -37.44 42.07
N CYS A 202 -38.55 -36.36 42.79
CA CYS A 202 -38.92 -35.00 42.36
C CYS A 202 -38.32 -34.67 40.99
N ALA A 203 -39.17 -34.39 40.00
CA ALA A 203 -38.75 -34.09 38.62
C ALA A 203 -37.92 -32.81 38.52
N PHE A 204 -38.10 -31.85 39.44
CA PHE A 204 -37.30 -30.62 39.50
C PHE A 204 -35.92 -30.88 40.12
N CYS A 205 -35.84 -31.59 41.26
CA CYS A 205 -34.56 -31.97 41.87
C CYS A 205 -33.72 -32.87 40.95
N ALA A 206 -34.36 -33.72 40.16
CA ALA A 206 -33.69 -34.54 39.15
C ALA A 206 -33.31 -33.77 37.88
N GLY A 207 -33.58 -32.46 37.81
CA GLY A 207 -33.27 -31.61 36.64
C GLY A 207 -34.11 -31.89 35.39
N LYS A 208 -35.20 -32.65 35.52
CA LYS A 208 -36.10 -33.04 34.41
C LYS A 208 -37.17 -31.98 34.11
N ARG A 209 -37.52 -31.12 35.09
CA ARG A 209 -38.41 -29.96 34.93
C ARG A 209 -37.72 -28.70 35.47
N VAL A 210 -38.09 -27.55 34.92
CA VAL A 210 -37.60 -26.23 35.33
C VAL A 210 -38.75 -25.48 36.01
N LEU A 211 -38.47 -24.83 37.14
CA LEU A 211 -39.45 -23.96 37.79
C LEU A 211 -39.81 -22.79 36.86
N LYS A 212 -41.09 -22.40 36.83
CA LYS A 212 -41.54 -21.32 35.95
C LYS A 212 -40.75 -20.04 36.19
N SER A 213 -40.53 -19.68 37.45
CA SER A 213 -39.73 -18.52 37.89
C SER A 213 -38.26 -18.57 37.43
N GLU A 214 -37.68 -19.76 37.27
CA GLU A 214 -36.28 -19.96 36.89
C GLU A 214 -36.05 -20.19 35.39
N SER A 215 -37.15 -20.29 34.64
CA SER A 215 -37.09 -20.51 33.19
C SER A 215 -36.48 -19.32 32.46
N LEU A 216 -35.80 -19.58 31.34
CA LEU A 216 -35.26 -18.54 30.48
C LEU A 216 -36.37 -17.60 30.03
N GLY A 217 -37.54 -18.15 29.67
CA GLY A 217 -38.69 -17.39 29.21
C GLY A 217 -39.22 -16.39 30.23
N SER A 218 -39.19 -16.74 31.52
CA SER A 218 -39.62 -15.85 32.59
C SER A 218 -38.55 -14.83 32.99
N HIS A 219 -37.27 -15.20 32.97
CA HIS A 219 -36.17 -14.27 33.30
C HIS A 219 -35.82 -13.30 32.17
N TYR A 220 -35.95 -13.72 30.91
CA TYR A 220 -35.61 -12.91 29.73
C TYR A 220 -36.71 -13.01 28.66
N PRO A 221 -37.85 -12.30 28.85
CA PRO A 221 -38.96 -12.30 27.91
C PRO A 221 -38.55 -11.80 26.51
N GLU A 222 -37.72 -10.75 26.45
CA GLU A 222 -37.24 -10.21 25.17
C GLU A 222 -36.36 -11.20 24.41
N LEU A 223 -35.50 -11.93 25.12
CA LEU A 223 -34.66 -12.95 24.49
C LEU A 223 -35.47 -14.14 23.96
N SER A 224 -36.65 -14.40 24.54
CA SER A 224 -37.55 -15.44 24.05
C SER A 224 -38.14 -15.11 22.68
N LYS A 225 -38.21 -13.82 22.30
CA LYS A 225 -38.63 -13.38 20.95
C LYS A 225 -37.58 -13.72 19.88
N GLU A 226 -36.34 -13.98 20.29
CA GLU A 226 -35.26 -14.43 19.40
C GLU A 226 -35.20 -15.96 19.28
N TRP A 227 -36.03 -16.71 20.00
CA TRP A 227 -36.11 -18.15 19.87
C TRP A 227 -36.63 -18.51 18.48
N HIS A 228 -35.92 -19.35 17.74
CA HIS A 228 -36.37 -19.68 16.38
C HIS A 228 -37.72 -20.43 16.44
N PRO A 229 -38.72 -20.03 15.61
CA PRO A 229 -40.12 -20.49 15.76
C PRO A 229 -40.32 -22.00 15.58
N THR A 230 -39.59 -22.63 14.65
CA THR A 230 -39.82 -24.05 14.30
C THR A 230 -38.61 -24.98 14.50
N LYS A 231 -37.37 -24.49 14.35
CA LYS A 231 -36.15 -25.32 14.36
C LYS A 231 -35.78 -25.95 15.72
N ASN A 232 -36.43 -25.55 16.82
CA ASN A 232 -36.17 -26.08 18.17
C ASN A 232 -37.14 -27.21 18.59
N GLY A 233 -38.07 -27.62 17.72
CA GLY A 233 -39.02 -28.69 18.01
C GLY A 233 -39.89 -28.35 19.22
N LYS A 234 -40.03 -29.30 20.17
CA LYS A 234 -40.84 -29.13 21.39
C LYS A 234 -40.17 -28.28 22.49
N LEU A 235 -38.90 -27.89 22.32
CA LEU A 235 -38.21 -27.08 23.31
C LEU A 235 -38.64 -25.61 23.22
N THR A 236 -39.15 -25.09 24.33
CA THR A 236 -39.51 -23.67 24.48
C THR A 236 -38.58 -22.98 25.49
N PRO A 237 -38.46 -21.64 25.44
CA PRO A 237 -37.74 -20.87 26.45
C PRO A 237 -38.19 -21.14 27.90
N PHE A 238 -39.43 -21.59 28.09
CA PHE A 238 -39.99 -21.88 29.41
C PHE A 238 -39.60 -23.26 29.96
N LEU A 239 -38.96 -24.11 29.14
CA LEU A 239 -38.52 -25.46 29.52
C LEU A 239 -37.00 -25.55 29.77
N CYS A 240 -36.28 -24.44 29.68
CA CYS A 240 -34.84 -24.37 29.86
C CYS A 240 -34.49 -23.26 30.86
N THR A 241 -33.45 -23.44 31.66
CA THR A 241 -32.92 -22.36 32.51
C THR A 241 -31.96 -21.46 31.73
N LYS A 242 -31.74 -20.24 32.23
CA LYS A 242 -30.79 -19.27 31.66
C LYS A 242 -29.32 -19.74 31.64
N ARG A 243 -28.96 -20.79 32.38
CA ARG A 243 -27.61 -21.37 32.42
C ARG A 243 -27.48 -22.68 31.62
N SER A 244 -28.49 -23.05 30.85
CA SER A 244 -28.49 -24.29 30.08
C SER A 244 -27.41 -24.29 28.98
N ASN A 245 -26.66 -25.39 28.86
CA ASN A 245 -25.71 -25.62 27.76
C ASN A 245 -26.38 -26.21 26.50
N LYS A 246 -27.72 -26.32 26.47
CA LYS A 246 -28.44 -26.77 25.27
C LYS A 246 -28.19 -25.80 24.12
N ASN A 247 -27.72 -26.34 22.99
CA ASN A 247 -27.44 -25.60 21.76
C ASN A 247 -28.70 -25.51 20.92
N VAL A 248 -29.32 -24.32 20.90
CA VAL A 248 -30.62 -24.08 20.26
C VAL A 248 -30.48 -23.09 19.12
N TRP A 249 -31.46 -23.09 18.22
CA TRP A 249 -31.56 -22.15 17.12
C TRP A 249 -32.14 -20.82 17.60
N TRP A 250 -31.44 -19.74 17.28
CA TRP A 250 -31.84 -18.36 17.47
C TRP A 250 -32.09 -17.72 16.12
N GLN A 251 -32.99 -16.75 16.10
CA GLN A 251 -33.24 -15.88 14.95
C GLN A 251 -32.98 -14.45 15.39
N CYS A 252 -32.06 -13.77 14.69
CA CYS A 252 -31.67 -12.41 15.06
C CYS A 252 -32.87 -11.44 14.94
N PRO A 253 -33.00 -10.47 15.86
CA PRO A 253 -34.06 -9.47 15.79
C PRO A 253 -33.79 -8.36 14.76
N ILE A 254 -32.53 -8.14 14.37
CA ILE A 254 -32.13 -7.10 13.39
C ILE A 254 -32.40 -7.58 11.97
N ASP A 255 -32.01 -8.83 11.67
CA ASP A 255 -32.19 -9.45 10.35
C ASP A 255 -32.67 -10.89 10.55
N ARG A 256 -33.85 -11.19 10.01
CA ARG A 256 -34.52 -12.48 10.21
C ARG A 256 -33.85 -13.63 9.44
N ASP A 257 -32.99 -13.33 8.46
CA ASP A 257 -32.23 -14.34 7.72
C ASP A 257 -31.03 -14.87 8.53
N HIS A 258 -30.60 -14.11 9.54
CA HIS A 258 -29.58 -14.54 10.48
C HIS A 258 -30.11 -15.59 11.46
N VAL A 259 -30.10 -16.84 11.00
CA VAL A 259 -30.44 -18.02 11.79
C VAL A 259 -29.17 -18.74 12.25
N TYR A 260 -28.98 -18.89 13.55
CA TYR A 260 -27.76 -19.45 14.12
C TYR A 260 -28.00 -20.38 15.31
N LYS A 261 -27.14 -21.37 15.49
CA LYS A 261 -27.10 -22.21 16.70
C LYS A 261 -26.16 -21.60 17.73
N GLN A 262 -26.64 -21.45 18.97
CA GLN A 262 -25.81 -21.13 20.12
C GLN A 262 -26.39 -21.71 21.40
N THR A 263 -25.53 -22.03 22.37
CA THR A 263 -25.94 -22.45 23.71
C THR A 263 -26.73 -21.35 24.42
N ILE A 264 -27.79 -21.72 25.13
CA ILE A 264 -28.61 -20.78 25.90
C ILE A 264 -27.74 -19.94 26.84
N TYR A 265 -26.88 -20.57 27.64
CA TYR A 265 -25.97 -19.89 28.56
C TYR A 265 -25.15 -18.76 27.92
N LYS A 266 -24.58 -18.98 26.72
CA LYS A 266 -23.83 -17.95 25.98
C LYS A 266 -24.73 -16.80 25.51
N ARG A 267 -25.93 -17.10 25.02
CA ARG A 267 -26.86 -16.08 24.52
C ARG A 267 -27.47 -15.25 25.66
N SER A 268 -27.78 -15.87 26.81
CA SER A 268 -28.43 -15.22 27.96
C SER A 268 -27.45 -14.70 29.01
N SER A 269 -26.71 -15.58 29.70
CA SER A 269 -25.89 -15.19 30.86
C SER A 269 -24.57 -14.53 30.48
N VAL A 270 -23.98 -14.88 29.34
CA VAL A 270 -22.76 -14.23 28.81
C VAL A 270 -23.11 -13.03 27.91
N GLY A 271 -24.30 -13.02 27.31
CA GLY A 271 -24.74 -11.93 26.44
C GLY A 271 -24.10 -11.92 25.05
N VAL A 272 -23.63 -13.06 24.54
CA VAL A 272 -23.09 -13.14 23.17
C VAL A 272 -24.25 -13.02 22.17
N GLY A 273 -24.26 -11.95 21.38
CA GLY A 273 -25.29 -11.69 20.37
C GLY A 273 -25.14 -12.49 19.06
N CYS A 274 -25.86 -12.06 18.03
CA CYS A 274 -25.85 -12.68 16.71
C CYS A 274 -24.43 -12.72 16.10
N PRO A 275 -23.93 -13.89 15.69
CA PRO A 275 -22.58 -14.03 15.11
C PRO A 275 -22.45 -13.39 13.72
N PHE A 276 -23.56 -13.20 12.99
CA PHE A 276 -23.55 -12.52 11.70
C PHE A 276 -23.42 -10.99 11.90
N CYS A 277 -24.26 -10.39 12.75
CA CYS A 277 -24.20 -8.95 13.07
C CYS A 277 -22.89 -8.55 13.75
N SER A 278 -22.34 -9.40 14.63
CA SER A 278 -21.01 -9.17 15.23
C SER A 278 -19.84 -9.49 14.29
N GLY A 279 -20.13 -9.85 13.04
CA GLY A 279 -19.14 -10.04 11.99
C GLY A 279 -18.29 -11.30 12.10
N LYS A 280 -18.69 -12.25 12.94
CA LYS A 280 -18.02 -13.55 13.16
C LYS A 280 -18.48 -14.63 12.16
N ARG A 281 -19.59 -14.43 11.46
CA ARG A 281 -20.08 -15.26 10.34
C ARG A 281 -20.21 -14.44 9.07
N LEU A 282 -19.94 -15.09 7.94
CA LEU A 282 -19.90 -14.45 6.63
C LEU A 282 -21.31 -14.14 6.18
N THR A 283 -21.52 -12.91 5.73
CA THR A 283 -22.70 -12.48 4.97
C THR A 283 -22.21 -12.03 3.60
N ILE A 284 -23.12 -11.93 2.62
CA ILE A 284 -22.78 -11.47 1.26
C ILE A 284 -22.10 -10.09 1.33
N GLU A 285 -22.63 -9.20 2.17
CA GLU A 285 -22.10 -7.86 2.44
C GLU A 285 -20.70 -7.83 3.05
N ARG A 286 -20.25 -8.96 3.61
CA ARG A 286 -18.95 -9.11 4.27
C ARG A 286 -17.94 -9.94 3.48
N SER A 287 -18.36 -10.43 2.31
CA SER A 287 -17.50 -11.14 1.37
C SER A 287 -16.43 -10.21 0.81
N LEU A 288 -15.29 -10.79 0.46
CA LEU A 288 -14.23 -10.08 -0.24
C LEU A 288 -14.74 -9.56 -1.59
N ALA A 289 -15.52 -10.38 -2.31
CA ALA A 289 -16.11 -10.02 -3.60
C ALA A 289 -16.87 -8.68 -3.55
N LEU A 290 -17.67 -8.47 -2.51
CA LEU A 290 -18.48 -7.24 -2.40
C LEU A 290 -17.73 -6.09 -1.73
N ILE A 291 -16.94 -6.36 -0.69
CA ILE A 291 -16.21 -5.31 0.04
C ILE A 291 -15.08 -4.72 -0.81
N ASP A 292 -14.39 -5.54 -1.58
CA ASP A 292 -13.24 -5.14 -2.38
C ASP A 292 -13.23 -5.88 -3.74
N PRO A 293 -14.06 -5.43 -4.70
CA PRO A 293 -14.16 -6.05 -6.02
C PRO A 293 -12.83 -6.01 -6.79
N GLU A 294 -12.07 -4.91 -6.66
CA GLU A 294 -10.77 -4.75 -7.33
C GLU A 294 -9.75 -5.78 -6.83
N MET A 295 -9.65 -5.97 -5.51
CA MET A 295 -8.79 -7.00 -4.94
C MET A 295 -9.22 -8.40 -5.37
N SER A 296 -10.52 -8.63 -5.52
CA SER A 296 -11.09 -9.92 -5.94
C SER A 296 -10.70 -10.30 -7.37
N MET A 297 -10.45 -9.32 -8.24
CA MET A 297 -9.95 -9.58 -9.59
C MET A 297 -8.53 -10.17 -9.59
N GLU A 298 -7.72 -9.91 -8.56
CA GLU A 298 -6.39 -10.51 -8.39
C GLU A 298 -6.43 -11.90 -7.74
N TRP A 299 -7.61 -12.48 -7.51
CA TRP A 299 -7.73 -13.84 -6.96
C TRP A 299 -7.18 -14.85 -7.95
N HIS A 300 -6.27 -15.72 -7.50
CA HIS A 300 -5.67 -16.69 -8.40
C HIS A 300 -6.73 -17.70 -8.91
N PRO A 301 -6.82 -17.97 -10.22
CA PRO A 301 -7.90 -18.75 -10.82
C PRO A 301 -7.94 -20.22 -10.38
N THR A 302 -6.79 -20.87 -10.15
CA THR A 302 -6.73 -22.32 -9.89
C THR A 302 -6.07 -22.74 -8.57
N LYS A 303 -5.30 -21.88 -7.89
CA LYS A 303 -4.49 -22.26 -6.72
C LYS A 303 -5.21 -22.16 -5.36
N ASN A 304 -6.49 -21.78 -5.34
CA ASN A 304 -7.26 -21.54 -4.11
C ASN A 304 -8.29 -22.63 -3.77
N ASN A 305 -8.29 -23.75 -4.50
CA ASN A 305 -9.25 -24.85 -4.32
C ASN A 305 -10.70 -24.31 -4.37
N GLU A 306 -11.57 -24.75 -3.45
CA GLU A 306 -12.99 -24.33 -3.35
C GLU A 306 -13.21 -22.91 -2.82
N LYS A 307 -12.15 -22.20 -2.40
CA LYS A 307 -12.31 -20.85 -1.85
C LYS A 307 -12.47 -19.82 -2.95
N THR A 308 -13.52 -19.03 -2.85
CA THR A 308 -13.80 -17.92 -3.75
C THR A 308 -13.85 -16.60 -2.98
N PRO A 309 -13.73 -15.44 -3.66
CA PRO A 309 -13.91 -14.13 -3.03
C PRO A 309 -15.30 -13.96 -2.37
N GLU A 310 -16.36 -14.57 -2.92
CA GLU A 310 -17.74 -14.52 -2.41
C GLU A 310 -17.89 -15.30 -1.11
N THR A 311 -17.08 -16.35 -0.94
CA THR A 311 -17.09 -17.25 0.22
C THR A 311 -15.99 -16.95 1.23
N THR A 312 -15.23 -15.86 1.03
CA THR A 312 -14.11 -15.46 1.89
C THR A 312 -14.38 -14.11 2.56
N PHE A 313 -14.15 -14.00 3.87
CA PHE A 313 -14.19 -12.70 4.55
C PHE A 313 -13.10 -11.76 4.05
N ALA A 314 -13.45 -10.50 3.81
CA ALA A 314 -12.49 -9.47 3.40
C ALA A 314 -11.34 -9.25 4.42
N ASN A 315 -11.55 -9.54 5.71
CA ASN A 315 -10.54 -9.46 6.77
C ASN A 315 -10.01 -10.84 7.21
N SER A 316 -10.12 -11.87 6.36
CA SER A 316 -9.55 -13.18 6.64
C SER A 316 -8.04 -13.12 6.78
N ASN A 317 -7.49 -13.74 7.83
CA ASN A 317 -6.05 -13.94 8.01
C ASN A 317 -5.54 -15.23 7.34
N LYS A 318 -6.40 -15.98 6.65
CA LYS A 318 -5.97 -17.20 5.93
C LYS A 318 -5.28 -16.82 4.63
N ASN A 319 -4.07 -17.33 4.43
CA ASN A 319 -3.33 -17.13 3.19
C ASN A 319 -4.03 -17.80 2.00
N VAL A 320 -4.14 -17.05 0.91
CA VAL A 320 -4.64 -17.46 -0.40
C VAL A 320 -3.66 -16.99 -1.46
N TRP A 321 -3.72 -17.60 -2.64
CA TRP A 321 -2.93 -17.24 -3.80
C TRP A 321 -3.59 -16.09 -4.56
N TRP A 322 -2.75 -15.19 -5.02
CA TRP A 322 -3.11 -14.03 -5.82
C TRP A 322 -2.27 -14.02 -7.09
N GLN A 323 -2.82 -13.44 -8.15
CA GLN A 323 -2.17 -13.24 -9.43
C GLN A 323 -2.31 -11.77 -9.82
N CYS A 324 -1.21 -11.16 -10.27
CA CYS A 324 -1.24 -9.74 -10.64
C CYS A 324 -1.97 -9.56 -11.96
N LEU A 325 -2.83 -8.55 -12.05
CA LEU A 325 -3.52 -8.20 -13.30
C LEU A 325 -2.57 -7.61 -14.35
N LYS A 326 -1.48 -6.95 -13.92
CA LYS A 326 -0.51 -6.31 -14.84
C LYS A 326 0.48 -7.29 -15.43
N GLU A 327 0.89 -8.27 -14.63
CA GLU A 327 1.92 -9.23 -14.99
C GLU A 327 1.52 -10.62 -14.45
N PRO A 328 0.85 -11.47 -15.25
CA PRO A 328 0.29 -12.74 -14.78
C PRO A 328 1.30 -13.72 -14.19
N THR A 329 2.59 -13.56 -14.50
CA THR A 329 3.68 -14.35 -13.89
C THR A 329 3.92 -13.99 -12.41
N HIS A 330 3.46 -12.83 -11.96
CA HIS A 330 3.52 -12.41 -10.57
C HIS A 330 2.43 -13.10 -9.75
N GLU A 331 2.80 -14.19 -9.13
CA GLU A 331 1.93 -14.94 -8.23
C GLU A 331 2.47 -14.89 -6.79
N TRP A 332 1.60 -14.61 -5.82
CA TRP A 332 2.02 -14.55 -4.43
C TRP A 332 0.96 -15.07 -3.48
N LYS A 333 1.42 -15.52 -2.31
CA LYS A 333 0.57 -16.07 -1.25
C LYS A 333 0.55 -15.14 -0.05
N THR A 334 -0.62 -14.61 0.29
CA THR A 334 -0.86 -13.76 1.47
C THR A 334 -2.34 -13.75 1.86
N SER A 335 -2.69 -13.19 3.01
CA SER A 335 -4.09 -13.11 3.47
C SER A 335 -4.81 -11.86 2.96
N PRO A 336 -6.14 -11.90 2.73
CA PRO A 336 -6.95 -10.72 2.40
C PRO A 336 -6.77 -9.58 3.42
N ASN A 337 -6.70 -9.89 4.72
CA ASN A 337 -6.50 -8.89 5.76
C ASN A 337 -5.18 -8.11 5.59
N SER A 338 -4.09 -8.82 5.25
CA SER A 338 -2.78 -8.19 5.01
C SER A 338 -2.75 -7.30 3.77
N ARG A 339 -3.62 -7.56 2.78
CA ARG A 339 -3.75 -6.75 1.56
C ARG A 339 -4.53 -5.45 1.80
N ARG A 340 -5.50 -5.45 2.73
CA ARG A 340 -6.39 -4.30 3.02
C ARG A 340 -5.88 -3.29 4.06
N GLY A 341 -4.73 -3.53 4.70
CA GLY A 341 -4.16 -2.61 5.69
C GLY A 341 -3.81 -1.22 5.12
N SER A 342 -3.45 -0.28 6.00
CA SER A 342 -3.16 1.14 5.70
C SER A 342 -2.05 1.41 4.67
N SER A 343 -1.38 0.37 4.16
CA SER A 343 -0.32 0.45 3.16
C SER A 343 -0.62 -0.33 1.89
N GLN A 344 -1.90 -0.61 1.57
CA GLN A 344 -2.42 -1.31 0.37
C GLN A 344 -1.31 -1.95 -0.46
N LYS A 345 -0.81 -3.10 0.02
CA LYS A 345 0.29 -3.80 -0.63
C LYS A 345 -0.33 -4.62 -1.75
N GLY A 346 -0.43 -4.03 -2.94
CA GLY A 346 -0.78 -4.73 -4.17
C GLY A 346 0.26 -5.81 -4.51
N CYS A 347 0.51 -6.06 -5.79
CA CYS A 347 1.55 -7.01 -6.19
C CYS A 347 2.93 -6.68 -5.53
N PRO A 348 3.53 -7.61 -4.76
CA PRO A 348 4.79 -7.37 -4.06
C PRO A 348 5.99 -7.26 -5.02
N PHE A 349 5.85 -7.77 -6.24
CA PHE A 349 6.87 -7.67 -7.26
C PHE A 349 6.78 -6.31 -7.98
N CYS A 350 5.58 -5.87 -8.40
CA CYS A 350 5.39 -4.54 -8.98
C CYS A 350 5.81 -3.41 -8.02
N SER A 351 5.64 -3.61 -6.71
CA SER A 351 6.05 -2.66 -5.66
C SER A 351 7.50 -2.82 -5.20
N ASN A 352 8.31 -3.65 -5.88
CA ASN A 352 9.71 -3.91 -5.56
C ASN A 352 9.95 -4.38 -4.10
N GLN A 353 8.97 -5.04 -3.48
CA GLN A 353 9.12 -5.66 -2.16
C GLN A 353 9.68 -7.08 -2.26
N ARG A 354 9.56 -7.72 -3.43
CA ARG A 354 10.13 -9.03 -3.76
C ARG A 354 10.78 -8.99 -5.13
N VAL A 355 11.85 -9.74 -5.30
CA VAL A 355 12.54 -9.89 -6.58
C VAL A 355 11.81 -10.90 -7.47
N HIS A 356 11.78 -10.58 -8.76
CA HIS A 356 11.26 -11.35 -9.88
C HIS A 356 12.11 -11.02 -11.11
N GLU A 357 12.12 -11.86 -12.12
CA GLU A 357 12.91 -11.63 -13.35
C GLU A 357 12.63 -10.24 -13.94
N THR A 358 11.35 -9.86 -14.02
CA THR A 358 10.87 -8.59 -14.57
C THR A 358 11.27 -7.32 -13.78
N ASN A 359 11.67 -7.45 -12.50
CA ASN A 359 12.03 -6.29 -11.66
C ASN A 359 13.44 -6.41 -11.04
N SER A 360 14.20 -7.41 -11.47
CA SER A 360 15.57 -7.63 -11.03
C SER A 360 16.49 -6.49 -11.51
N LEU A 361 17.58 -6.26 -10.79
CA LEU A 361 18.57 -5.25 -11.11
C LEU A 361 19.14 -5.38 -12.55
N PRO A 362 19.51 -6.56 -13.07
CA PRO A 362 20.01 -6.67 -14.45
C PRO A 362 18.93 -6.37 -15.50
N ASN A 363 17.66 -6.70 -15.24
CA ASN A 363 16.58 -6.42 -16.19
C ASN A 363 16.20 -4.93 -16.21
N LEU A 364 16.12 -4.28 -15.05
CA LEU A 364 15.74 -2.85 -14.97
C LEU A 364 16.91 -1.89 -15.16
N HIS A 365 18.12 -2.27 -14.73
CA HIS A 365 19.31 -1.42 -14.78
C HIS A 365 20.55 -2.19 -15.27
N PRO A 366 20.55 -2.67 -16.53
CA PRO A 366 21.63 -3.52 -17.05
C PRO A 366 23.02 -2.87 -16.97
N LYS A 367 23.11 -1.55 -17.21
CA LYS A 367 24.38 -0.79 -17.09
C LYS A 367 24.90 -0.71 -15.66
N ILE A 368 24.01 -0.68 -14.66
CA ILE A 368 24.41 -0.68 -13.26
C ILE A 368 24.79 -2.10 -12.86
N ALA A 369 24.01 -3.10 -13.25
CA ALA A 369 24.34 -4.50 -13.00
C ALA A 369 25.70 -4.92 -13.59
N SER A 370 26.12 -4.35 -14.73
CA SER A 370 27.46 -4.59 -15.29
C SER A 370 28.60 -4.00 -14.45
N GLU A 371 28.32 -3.09 -13.52
CA GLU A 371 29.29 -2.57 -12.57
C GLU A 371 29.34 -3.40 -11.27
N TRP A 372 28.62 -4.52 -11.20
CA TRP A 372 28.72 -5.44 -10.06
C TRP A 372 30.14 -6.01 -10.00
N HIS A 373 30.80 -5.90 -8.86
CA HIS A 373 32.17 -6.39 -8.75
C HIS A 373 32.22 -7.93 -8.90
N PRO A 374 33.11 -8.50 -9.74
CA PRO A 374 33.10 -9.92 -10.11
C PRO A 374 33.36 -10.88 -8.95
N THR A 375 34.23 -10.52 -8.00
CA THR A 375 34.64 -11.44 -6.91
C THR A 375 34.34 -10.96 -5.48
N LYS A 376 34.35 -9.65 -5.20
CA LYS A 376 34.18 -9.10 -3.84
C LYS A 376 32.79 -9.27 -3.23
N ASN A 377 31.78 -9.66 -4.01
CA ASN A 377 30.41 -9.89 -3.53
C ASN A 377 30.12 -11.35 -3.14
N GLY A 378 31.11 -12.24 -3.22
CA GLY A 378 30.95 -13.65 -2.88
C GLY A 378 29.91 -14.31 -3.78
N SER A 379 28.96 -15.04 -3.19
CA SER A 379 27.88 -15.73 -3.91
C SER A 379 26.69 -14.84 -4.30
N LYS A 380 26.73 -13.54 -3.99
CA LYS A 380 25.63 -12.61 -4.30
C LYS A 380 25.66 -12.24 -5.77
N SER A 381 24.52 -12.44 -6.44
CA SER A 381 24.33 -12.13 -7.85
C SER A 381 23.34 -10.98 -8.03
N PRO A 382 23.54 -10.07 -9.01
CA PRO A 382 22.67 -8.90 -9.19
C PRO A 382 21.20 -9.24 -9.46
N ASP A 383 20.88 -10.39 -10.08
CA ASP A 383 19.50 -10.86 -10.33
C ASP A 383 18.70 -11.14 -9.06
N GLN A 384 19.37 -11.32 -7.91
CA GLN A 384 18.74 -11.59 -6.62
C GLN A 384 18.18 -10.32 -5.95
N PHE A 385 18.42 -9.15 -6.53
CA PHE A 385 18.08 -7.87 -5.93
C PHE A 385 17.22 -7.00 -6.84
N VAL A 386 16.30 -6.26 -6.24
CA VAL A 386 15.57 -5.16 -6.89
C VAL A 386 16.37 -3.86 -6.79
N ALA A 387 16.07 -2.90 -7.66
CA ALA A 387 16.70 -1.58 -7.67
C ALA A 387 16.63 -0.85 -6.31
N GLY A 388 15.50 -0.95 -5.60
CA GLY A 388 15.29 -0.28 -4.30
C GLY A 388 15.98 -0.94 -3.09
N SER A 389 16.82 -1.96 -3.28
CA SER A 389 17.44 -2.70 -2.17
C SER A 389 18.41 -1.84 -1.36
N ALA A 390 18.33 -1.95 -0.02
CA ALA A 390 19.30 -1.34 0.90
C ALA A 390 20.58 -2.17 1.09
N GLU A 391 20.75 -3.27 0.34
CA GLU A 391 21.92 -4.13 0.44
C GLU A 391 23.19 -3.41 -0.04
N LYS A 392 24.27 -3.49 0.76
CA LYS A 392 25.58 -2.89 0.44
C LYS A 392 26.46 -3.88 -0.30
N VAL A 393 26.74 -3.59 -1.57
CA VAL A 393 27.58 -4.43 -2.44
C VAL A 393 28.78 -3.64 -2.95
N TRP A 394 29.81 -4.38 -3.37
CA TRP A 394 30.97 -3.83 -4.04
C TRP A 394 30.67 -3.61 -5.52
N TRP A 395 31.03 -2.43 -5.99
CA TRP A 395 30.92 -2.01 -7.39
C TRP A 395 32.32 -1.83 -7.95
N GLN A 396 32.46 -2.10 -9.24
CA GLN A 396 33.66 -1.83 -10.02
C GLN A 396 33.29 -0.89 -11.15
N CYS A 397 34.03 0.20 -11.30
CA CYS A 397 33.71 1.21 -12.29
C CYS A 397 33.91 0.63 -13.69
N SER A 398 32.92 0.84 -14.55
CA SER A 398 33.00 0.50 -15.98
C SER A 398 34.06 1.30 -16.73
N LYS A 399 34.49 2.45 -16.21
CA LYS A 399 35.49 3.34 -16.84
C LYS A 399 36.94 3.04 -16.45
N GLU A 400 37.17 2.64 -15.19
CA GLU A 400 38.50 2.39 -14.64
C GLU A 400 38.41 1.24 -13.63
N LEU A 401 38.96 0.08 -13.98
CA LEU A 401 38.80 -1.15 -13.21
C LEU A 401 39.37 -1.07 -11.78
N GLY A 402 40.33 -0.15 -11.55
CA GLY A 402 40.87 0.13 -10.22
C GLY A 402 39.90 0.86 -9.28
N HIS A 403 38.86 1.50 -9.81
CA HIS A 403 37.86 2.17 -9.00
C HIS A 403 36.86 1.15 -8.44
N VAL A 404 37.05 0.81 -7.18
CA VAL A 404 36.24 -0.18 -6.47
C VAL A 404 35.68 0.44 -5.19
N TRP A 405 34.36 0.42 -5.01
CA TRP A 405 33.71 1.03 -3.84
C TRP A 405 32.52 0.21 -3.35
N LYS A 406 32.13 0.41 -2.10
CA LYS A 406 31.01 -0.29 -1.47
C LYS A 406 29.88 0.68 -1.15
N VAL A 407 28.68 0.43 -1.68
CA VAL A 407 27.50 1.27 -1.43
C VAL A 407 26.20 0.48 -1.66
N GLU A 408 25.09 1.00 -1.13
CA GLU A 408 23.75 0.40 -1.27
C GLU A 408 23.26 0.41 -2.73
N ILE A 409 22.56 -0.66 -3.14
CA ILE A 409 21.99 -0.79 -4.48
C ILE A 409 21.05 0.37 -4.80
N ARG A 410 20.13 0.72 -3.88
CA ARG A 410 19.21 1.85 -4.04
C ARG A 410 19.92 3.16 -4.35
N ASN A 411 21.04 3.45 -3.67
CA ASN A 411 21.78 4.67 -3.90
C ASN A 411 22.40 4.67 -5.31
N ARG A 412 22.89 3.51 -5.78
CA ARG A 412 23.47 3.37 -7.12
C ARG A 412 22.43 3.55 -8.21
N THR A 413 21.26 2.94 -8.05
CA THR A 413 20.14 3.09 -9.00
C THR A 413 19.53 4.48 -8.99
N SER A 414 19.58 5.20 -7.86
CA SER A 414 19.15 6.61 -7.75
C SER A 414 20.16 7.61 -8.33
N GLY A 415 21.25 7.15 -8.95
CA GLY A 415 22.18 8.00 -9.71
C GLY A 415 23.49 8.37 -9.01
N SER A 416 23.82 7.76 -7.86
CA SER A 416 25.19 7.87 -7.32
C SER A 416 26.15 7.12 -8.26
N GLY A 417 27.03 7.85 -8.93
CA GLY A 417 28.05 7.28 -9.81
C GLY A 417 29.26 6.73 -9.03
N CYS A 418 30.28 6.29 -9.77
CA CYS A 418 31.57 5.95 -9.18
C CYS A 418 32.15 7.16 -8.42
N PRO A 419 32.43 7.08 -7.10
CA PRO A 419 32.90 8.19 -6.26
C PRO A 419 34.21 8.80 -6.77
N TYR A 420 35.07 7.96 -7.36
CA TYR A 420 36.35 8.34 -7.95
C TYR A 420 36.21 9.06 -9.31
N CYS A 421 35.04 8.96 -9.96
CA CYS A 421 34.73 9.63 -11.24
C CYS A 421 33.78 10.83 -11.06
N THR A 422 33.47 11.27 -9.84
CA THR A 422 32.33 12.18 -9.57
C THR A 422 32.56 13.66 -9.88
N ARG A 423 31.41 14.34 -10.11
CA ARG A 423 31.12 15.77 -10.39
C ARG A 423 31.69 16.82 -9.43
N GLN A 424 32.34 16.42 -8.34
CA GLN A 424 32.73 17.35 -7.27
C GLN A 424 34.10 18.00 -7.50
N THR A 425 34.88 17.53 -8.48
CA THR A 425 36.21 18.07 -8.78
C THR A 425 36.08 18.97 -9.99
N SER A 426 36.69 20.15 -9.94
CA SER A 426 36.62 21.09 -11.07
C SER A 426 37.65 20.71 -12.16
N SER A 427 37.39 21.05 -13.43
CA SER A 427 38.40 20.87 -14.50
C SER A 427 39.76 21.51 -14.14
N PRO A 428 39.82 22.72 -13.55
CA PRO A 428 41.06 23.30 -13.02
C PRO A 428 41.77 22.42 -11.98
N GLU A 429 41.04 21.87 -11.01
CA GLU A 429 41.60 20.98 -9.98
C GLU A 429 42.21 19.70 -10.59
N ILE A 430 41.55 19.08 -11.58
CA ILE A 430 42.12 17.93 -12.32
C ILE A 430 43.41 18.31 -13.03
N ARG A 431 43.45 19.51 -13.63
CA ARG A 431 44.66 19.97 -14.30
C ARG A 431 45.81 20.08 -13.30
N ILE A 432 45.58 20.71 -12.15
CA ILE A 432 46.60 20.82 -11.10
C ILE A 432 47.05 19.42 -10.65
N TYR A 433 46.08 18.54 -10.32
CA TYR A 433 46.35 17.16 -9.89
C TYR A 433 47.18 16.37 -10.92
N ALA A 434 46.80 16.40 -12.20
CA ALA A 434 47.49 15.67 -13.26
C ALA A 434 48.94 16.14 -13.43
N GLU A 435 49.20 17.45 -13.44
CA GLU A 435 50.57 17.96 -13.54
C GLU A 435 51.41 17.59 -12.31
N LEU A 436 50.83 17.64 -11.11
CA LEU A 436 51.51 17.24 -9.87
C LEU A 436 51.90 15.75 -9.88
N GLN A 437 51.06 14.87 -10.44
CA GLN A 437 51.42 13.44 -10.58
C GLN A 437 52.63 13.19 -11.49
N SER A 438 52.99 14.14 -12.37
CA SER A 438 54.22 14.04 -13.18
C SER A 438 55.51 14.35 -12.40
N ILE A 439 55.37 14.89 -11.18
CA ILE A 439 56.45 15.38 -10.33
C ILE A 439 56.54 14.53 -9.05
N PHE A 440 55.42 14.43 -8.32
CA PHE A 440 55.30 13.79 -7.01
C PHE A 440 54.93 12.31 -7.13
N LYS A 441 55.47 11.48 -6.24
CA LYS A 441 55.17 10.04 -6.22
C LYS A 441 53.75 9.75 -5.72
N ILE A 442 53.30 10.51 -4.72
CA ILE A 442 51.97 10.40 -4.12
C ILE A 442 51.32 11.77 -4.20
N VAL A 443 50.16 11.82 -4.83
CA VAL A 443 49.27 12.97 -4.88
C VAL A 443 47.89 12.44 -4.54
N GLU A 444 47.28 12.96 -3.50
CA GLU A 444 45.95 12.55 -3.06
C GLU A 444 44.95 13.65 -3.40
N ASN A 445 43.75 13.28 -3.83
CA ASN A 445 42.67 14.21 -4.18
C ASN A 445 41.47 13.96 -3.27
N ARG A 446 40.84 15.04 -2.78
CA ARG A 446 39.67 15.01 -1.88
C ARG A 446 39.82 14.09 -0.67
N ILE A 447 41.00 14.07 -0.08
CA ILE A 447 41.24 13.31 1.16
C ILE A 447 40.69 14.08 2.36
N LYS A 448 40.11 13.35 3.31
CA LYS A 448 39.69 13.92 4.60
C LYS A 448 40.79 13.75 5.63
N ILE A 449 41.37 14.86 6.05
CA ILE A 449 42.41 14.92 7.09
C ILE A 449 41.76 15.44 8.37
N LYS A 450 41.67 14.58 9.40
CA LYS A 450 40.97 14.87 10.68
C LYS A 450 39.55 15.41 10.50
N GLY A 451 38.82 14.92 9.48
CA GLY A 451 37.45 15.32 9.19
C GLY A 451 37.31 16.51 8.23
N LEU A 452 38.40 17.22 7.92
CA LEU A 452 38.43 18.33 6.97
C LEU A 452 38.87 17.84 5.58
N GLU A 453 38.13 18.22 4.54
CA GLU A 453 38.43 17.82 3.16
C GLU A 453 39.49 18.74 2.53
N ALA A 454 40.51 18.16 1.90
CA ALA A 454 41.55 18.84 1.13
C ALA A 454 41.39 18.52 -0.36
N ASP A 455 41.29 19.53 -1.24
CA ASP A 455 41.12 19.30 -2.68
C ASP A 455 42.29 18.49 -3.26
N ILE A 456 43.52 18.91 -2.97
CA ILE A 456 44.74 18.18 -3.31
C ILE A 456 45.68 18.18 -2.11
N PHE A 457 46.23 17.02 -1.77
CA PHE A 457 47.22 16.86 -0.71
C PHE A 457 48.49 16.21 -1.25
N LEU A 458 49.62 16.79 -0.86
CA LEU A 458 50.97 16.34 -1.16
C LEU A 458 51.64 15.86 0.15
N PRO A 459 51.59 14.55 0.47
CA PRO A 459 52.12 14.04 1.73
C PRO A 459 53.62 14.31 1.93
N GLU A 460 54.40 14.29 0.84
CA GLU A 460 55.86 14.46 0.90
C GLU A 460 56.26 15.85 1.39
N SER A 461 55.56 16.91 0.96
CA SER A 461 55.81 18.29 1.35
C SER A 461 54.86 18.80 2.44
N LYS A 462 53.95 17.94 2.94
CA LYS A 462 52.88 18.31 3.87
C LYS A 462 52.06 19.52 3.38
N THR A 463 51.82 19.60 2.07
CA THR A 463 51.15 20.73 1.44
C THR A 463 49.72 20.37 1.04
N VAL A 464 48.75 21.20 1.42
CA VAL A 464 47.37 21.19 0.96
C VAL A 464 47.20 22.30 -0.08
N ILE A 465 46.59 21.96 -1.22
CA ILE A 465 46.25 22.92 -2.28
C ILE A 465 44.73 22.93 -2.41
N GLU A 466 44.14 24.12 -2.32
CA GLU A 466 42.69 24.36 -2.46
C GLU A 466 42.43 25.15 -3.74
N TYR A 467 41.45 24.72 -4.55
CA TYR A 467 41.01 25.47 -5.73
C TYR A 467 39.69 26.20 -5.45
N ASP A 468 39.76 27.52 -5.37
CA ASP A 468 38.62 28.36 -5.03
C ASP A 468 37.98 28.94 -6.29
N GLY A 469 36.95 28.26 -6.80
CA GLY A 469 36.12 28.78 -7.89
C GLY A 469 35.34 30.02 -7.47
N ALA A 470 35.34 31.08 -8.30
CA ALA A 470 34.84 32.40 -7.92
C ALA A 470 33.34 32.41 -7.59
N TYR A 471 32.57 31.52 -8.20
CA TYR A 471 31.14 31.37 -7.93
C TYR A 471 30.87 30.80 -6.53
N TRP A 472 31.62 29.77 -6.12
CA TRP A 472 31.36 29.04 -4.88
C TRP A 472 31.97 29.70 -3.64
N HIS A 473 33.07 30.45 -3.82
CA HIS A 473 33.78 31.14 -2.74
C HIS A 473 33.47 32.63 -2.65
N ARG A 474 32.45 33.11 -3.39
CA ARG A 474 31.94 34.47 -3.21
C ARG A 474 31.48 34.65 -1.77
N GLU A 475 32.07 35.62 -1.07
CA GLU A 475 31.75 35.97 0.33
C GLU A 475 32.07 34.89 1.38
N ARG A 476 32.94 33.91 1.05
CA ARG A 476 33.35 32.86 1.99
C ARG A 476 34.71 33.08 2.68
N ASN A 477 35.25 34.30 2.62
CA ASN A 477 36.60 34.59 3.12
C ASN A 477 36.81 34.16 4.58
N THR A 478 35.85 34.37 5.48
CA THR A 478 35.96 33.98 6.89
C THR A 478 36.10 32.46 7.04
N HIS A 479 35.22 31.69 6.42
CA HIS A 479 35.28 30.22 6.44
C HIS A 479 36.55 29.70 5.76
N ASP A 480 36.98 30.34 4.66
CA ASP A 480 38.22 29.99 3.98
C ASP A 480 39.46 30.23 4.88
N LEU A 481 39.47 31.32 5.65
CA LEU A 481 40.53 31.62 6.63
C LEU A 481 40.52 30.64 7.80
N GLU A 482 39.35 30.31 8.37
CA GLU A 482 39.22 29.29 9.42
C GLU A 482 39.74 27.92 8.94
N LYS A 483 39.48 27.56 7.68
CA LYS A 483 40.01 26.35 7.06
C LYS A 483 41.54 26.39 6.95
N ASN A 484 42.13 27.55 6.62
CA ASN A 484 43.57 27.73 6.60
C ASN A 484 44.18 27.52 7.99
N GLU A 485 43.66 28.21 8.99
CA GLU A 485 44.12 28.11 10.38
C GLU A 485 44.05 26.66 10.88
N THR A 486 42.98 25.94 10.53
CA THR A 486 42.83 24.54 10.94
C THR A 486 43.92 23.65 10.33
N PHE A 487 44.23 23.79 9.03
CA PHE A 487 45.31 23.00 8.42
C PHE A 487 46.69 23.37 8.96
N GLU A 488 46.94 24.66 9.19
CA GLU A 488 48.19 25.15 9.77
C GLU A 488 48.39 24.63 11.20
N GLN A 489 47.34 24.62 12.03
CA GLN A 489 47.36 24.04 13.38
C GLN A 489 47.67 22.53 13.37
N ILE A 490 47.27 21.80 12.32
CA ILE A 490 47.61 20.39 12.15
C ILE A 490 49.06 20.21 11.66
N GLY A 491 49.73 21.29 11.25
CA GLY A 491 51.10 21.30 10.76
C GLY A 491 51.24 21.10 9.25
N PHE A 492 50.21 21.46 8.48
CA PHE A 492 50.25 21.46 7.02
C PHE A 492 50.43 22.87 6.46
N HIS A 493 51.11 22.97 5.33
CA HIS A 493 51.18 24.20 4.55
C HIS A 493 49.98 24.28 3.63
N ILE A 494 49.24 25.40 3.64
CA ILE A 494 48.11 25.59 2.73
C ILE A 494 48.45 26.59 1.62
N LEU A 495 48.06 26.26 0.39
CA LEU A 495 48.13 27.13 -0.78
C LEU A 495 46.76 27.22 -1.44
N ARG A 496 46.22 28.43 -1.59
CA ARG A 496 44.96 28.63 -2.33
C ARG A 496 45.20 29.08 -3.76
N VAL A 497 44.50 28.46 -4.69
CA VAL A 497 44.42 28.85 -6.11
C VAL A 497 43.06 29.49 -6.33
N ARG A 498 43.01 30.83 -6.37
CA ARG A 498 41.76 31.60 -6.35
C ARG A 498 41.43 32.15 -7.74
N GLU A 499 40.22 31.92 -8.21
CA GLU A 499 39.73 32.39 -9.50
C GLU A 499 39.29 33.87 -9.42
N LYS A 500 39.64 34.70 -10.42
CA LYS A 500 39.16 36.10 -10.46
C LYS A 500 37.62 36.15 -10.48
N PRO A 501 36.97 37.08 -9.73
CA PRO A 501 37.56 38.26 -9.07
C PRO A 501 37.94 38.07 -7.60
N LEU A 502 38.12 36.85 -7.10
CA LEU A 502 38.54 36.64 -5.71
C LEU A 502 39.90 37.29 -5.44
N ASN A 503 40.03 37.94 -4.29
CA ASN A 503 41.30 38.46 -3.80
C ASN A 503 42.12 37.35 -3.11
N LYS A 504 43.43 37.56 -3.01
CA LYS A 504 44.32 36.73 -2.20
C LYS A 504 43.92 36.85 -0.72
N LEU A 505 43.98 35.74 0.00
CA LEU A 505 43.87 35.66 1.46
C LEU A 505 45.25 35.56 2.12
N SER A 506 46.23 34.97 1.43
CA SER A 506 47.64 34.88 1.84
C SER A 506 48.60 35.39 0.76
N VAL A 507 49.86 35.64 1.13
CA VAL A 507 50.88 36.05 0.15
C VAL A 507 51.24 34.93 -0.82
N GLN A 508 51.11 33.66 -0.37
CA GLN A 508 51.38 32.46 -1.16
C GLN A 508 50.30 32.19 -2.21
N ASP A 509 49.08 32.72 -2.04
CA ASP A 509 47.96 32.43 -2.94
C ASP A 509 48.24 32.78 -4.41
N VAL A 510 47.70 31.96 -5.31
CA VAL A 510 47.82 32.14 -6.77
C VAL A 510 46.48 32.57 -7.35
N ILE A 511 46.45 33.73 -8.02
CA ILE A 511 45.26 34.21 -8.75
C ILE A 511 45.27 33.70 -10.19
N VAL A 512 44.16 33.10 -10.62
CA VAL A 512 44.01 32.50 -11.96
C VAL A 512 42.82 33.08 -12.74
N SER A 513 42.84 32.88 -14.06
CA SER A 513 41.77 33.29 -14.97
C SER A 513 40.56 32.34 -14.86
N PRO A 514 39.31 32.84 -14.93
CA PRO A 514 38.11 31.99 -14.96
C PRO A 514 37.94 31.21 -16.27
N GLU A 515 38.71 31.52 -17.31
CA GLU A 515 38.57 30.87 -18.62
C GLU A 515 39.20 29.46 -18.66
N GLN A 516 40.45 29.36 -18.23
CA GLN A 516 41.22 28.12 -18.13
C GLN A 516 42.55 28.39 -17.41
N LEU A 517 43.10 27.36 -16.78
CA LEU A 517 44.47 27.40 -16.26
C LEU A 517 45.49 27.41 -17.41
N LEU A 518 46.50 28.25 -17.28
CA LEU A 518 47.67 28.26 -18.14
C LEU A 518 48.82 27.48 -17.49
N LYS A 519 49.79 27.03 -18.30
CA LYS A 519 51.03 26.43 -17.79
C LYS A 519 51.73 27.35 -16.78
N THR A 520 51.72 28.65 -17.04
CA THR A 520 52.27 29.68 -16.15
C THR A 520 51.56 29.76 -14.80
N ASP A 521 50.31 29.32 -14.68
CA ASP A 521 49.61 29.25 -13.39
C ASP A 521 50.10 28.06 -12.57
N ILE A 522 50.32 26.91 -13.22
CA ILE A 522 50.97 25.76 -12.57
C ILE A 522 52.40 26.11 -12.13
N ASP A 523 53.13 26.87 -12.94
CA ASP A 523 54.48 27.33 -12.58
C ASP A 523 54.47 28.20 -11.32
N LYS A 524 53.46 29.06 -11.15
CA LYS A 524 53.28 29.85 -9.92
C LYS A 524 52.98 28.96 -8.72
N ILE A 525 52.13 27.94 -8.88
CA ILE A 525 51.83 26.96 -7.82
C ILE A 525 53.12 26.26 -7.38
N LEU A 526 53.87 25.71 -8.34
CA LEU A 526 55.11 24.99 -8.06
C LEU A 526 56.17 25.88 -7.41
N LYS A 527 56.31 27.14 -7.84
CA LYS A 527 57.23 28.11 -7.23
C LYS A 527 56.89 28.44 -5.78
N ASN A 528 55.60 28.38 -5.39
CA ASN A 528 55.20 28.63 -4.00
C ASN A 528 55.47 27.42 -3.08
N ILE A 529 55.48 26.19 -3.62
CA ILE A 529 55.65 24.97 -2.81
C ILE A 529 57.08 24.41 -2.86
N VAL A 530 57.91 24.83 -3.82
CA VAL A 530 59.25 24.25 -4.05
C VAL A 530 60.13 24.26 -2.79
N GLY A 531 60.07 25.32 -1.98
CA GLY A 531 60.85 25.45 -0.75
C GLY A 531 60.49 24.43 0.34
N GLN A 532 59.30 23.83 0.28
CA GLN A 532 58.82 22.82 1.24
C GLN A 532 59.15 21.39 0.81
N CYS A 533 59.71 21.21 -0.39
CA CYS A 533 59.93 19.91 -1.01
C CYS A 533 61.34 19.37 -0.74
N SER A 534 61.51 18.04 -0.82
CA SER A 534 62.83 17.38 -0.77
C SER A 534 63.72 17.83 -1.94
N PRO A 535 65.07 17.79 -1.83
CA PRO A 535 65.98 18.16 -2.93
C PRO A 535 65.71 17.43 -4.25
N LEU A 536 65.25 16.18 -4.17
CA LEU A 536 64.89 15.39 -5.35
C LEU A 536 63.68 15.98 -6.08
N ILE A 537 62.62 16.33 -5.33
CA ILE A 537 61.41 16.95 -5.89
C ILE A 537 61.69 18.37 -6.37
N GLN A 538 62.50 19.14 -5.64
CA GLN A 538 62.94 20.46 -6.09
C GLN A 538 63.56 20.38 -7.49
N ARG A 539 64.47 19.43 -7.74
CA ARG A 539 65.04 19.22 -9.07
C ARG A 539 63.97 18.89 -10.13
N LYS A 540 63.01 18.02 -9.81
CA LYS A 540 61.90 17.71 -10.73
C LYS A 540 61.03 18.92 -11.05
N ILE A 541 60.78 19.77 -10.04
CA ILE A 541 60.05 21.04 -10.22
C ILE A 541 60.82 21.97 -11.16
N HIS A 542 62.12 22.16 -10.95
CA HIS A 542 62.94 22.99 -11.83
C HIS A 542 62.91 22.51 -13.29
N ASN A 543 63.05 21.20 -13.51
CA ASN A 543 62.91 20.63 -14.86
C ASN A 543 61.53 20.90 -15.47
N TYR A 544 60.44 20.81 -14.69
CA TYR A 544 59.10 21.13 -15.17
C TYR A 544 58.91 22.62 -15.51
N LEU A 545 59.60 23.52 -14.81
CA LEU A 545 59.52 24.97 -15.05
C LEU A 545 60.18 25.38 -16.38
N GLU A 546 61.12 24.59 -16.91
CA GLU A 546 61.74 24.81 -18.22
C GLU A 546 60.81 24.43 -19.39
N GLU A 547 59.81 23.59 -19.14
CA GLU A 547 58.86 23.14 -20.14
C GLU A 547 57.87 24.25 -20.55
N LYS A 548 57.71 24.42 -21.86
CA LYS A 548 56.81 25.43 -22.46
C LYS A 548 55.33 25.01 -22.47
N GLN A 549 55.04 23.73 -22.32
CA GLN A 549 53.70 23.15 -22.39
C GLN A 549 53.40 22.32 -21.14
N PHE A 550 52.14 21.93 -20.95
CA PHE A 550 51.77 20.94 -19.94
C PHE A 550 52.46 19.61 -20.19
N LYS A 551 52.82 18.90 -19.13
CA LYS A 551 53.53 17.62 -19.23
C LYS A 551 52.57 16.43 -19.24
N ASN A 552 51.39 16.57 -18.63
CA ASN A 552 50.48 15.44 -18.39
C ASN A 552 49.08 15.63 -19.00
N ASP A 553 49.03 16.14 -20.24
CA ASP A 553 47.78 16.33 -20.99
C ASP A 553 46.97 15.04 -21.15
N ASP A 554 47.63 13.90 -21.39
CA ASP A 554 46.97 12.61 -21.56
C ASP A 554 46.20 12.19 -20.30
N LEU A 555 46.82 12.32 -19.13
CA LEU A 555 46.18 11.99 -17.87
C LEU A 555 45.05 12.96 -17.52
N TYR A 556 45.25 14.25 -17.78
CA TYR A 556 44.21 15.25 -17.63
C TYR A 556 42.99 14.94 -18.52
N ASN A 557 43.19 14.63 -19.81
CA ASN A 557 42.12 14.27 -20.73
C ASN A 557 41.44 12.94 -20.34
N LYS A 558 42.22 11.96 -19.85
CA LYS A 558 41.70 10.71 -19.28
C LYS A 558 40.73 10.98 -18.13
N TYR A 559 41.14 11.72 -17.11
CA TYR A 559 40.24 12.05 -16.01
C TYR A 559 39.06 12.93 -16.42
N LEU A 560 39.25 13.87 -17.36
CA LEU A 560 38.16 14.69 -17.85
C LEU A 560 37.09 13.85 -18.60
N SER A 561 37.47 12.76 -19.26
CA SER A 561 36.53 11.81 -19.89
C SER A 561 35.64 11.08 -18.89
N TYR A 562 36.03 11.08 -17.60
CA TYR A 562 35.25 10.43 -16.55
C TYR A 562 34.05 11.27 -16.13
N PHE A 563 34.05 12.55 -16.46
CA PHE A 563 32.98 13.47 -16.13
C PHE A 563 31.68 13.02 -16.79
N PRO A 564 30.54 13.24 -16.13
CA PRO A 564 29.26 12.91 -16.73
C PRO A 564 29.11 13.71 -18.02
N SER A 565 28.94 12.96 -19.10
CA SER A 565 28.61 13.53 -20.40
C SER A 565 27.21 14.15 -20.32
N PRO A 566 26.89 15.14 -21.17
CA PRO A 566 25.51 15.60 -21.31
C PRO A 566 24.60 14.43 -21.67
N PHE A 567 23.30 14.58 -21.45
CA PHE A 567 22.33 13.61 -21.96
C PHE A 567 22.52 13.44 -23.48
N PRO A 568 22.35 12.22 -24.03
CA PRO A 568 22.65 11.93 -25.43
C PRO A 568 22.03 12.93 -26.42
N GLU A 569 20.78 13.35 -26.19
CA GLU A 569 20.05 14.33 -27.00
C GLU A 569 20.67 15.73 -27.01
N ASN A 570 21.52 16.05 -26.02
CA ASN A 570 22.23 17.32 -25.89
C ASN A 570 23.72 17.24 -26.25
N ALA A 571 24.22 16.03 -26.55
CA ALA A 571 25.62 15.81 -26.90
C ALA A 571 25.97 16.43 -28.26
N LEU A 572 27.21 16.88 -28.43
CA LEU A 572 27.70 17.47 -29.69
C LEU A 572 27.58 16.45 -30.85
N SER A 573 27.85 15.17 -30.57
CA SER A 573 27.69 14.07 -31.54
C SER A 573 26.27 13.97 -32.12
N ASN A 574 25.25 14.32 -31.34
CA ASN A 574 23.85 14.15 -31.71
C ASN A 574 23.24 15.46 -32.23
N THR A 575 23.58 16.58 -31.61
CA THR A 575 23.02 17.89 -31.95
C THR A 575 23.69 18.52 -33.18
N HIS A 576 24.96 18.21 -33.44
CA HIS A 576 25.75 18.78 -34.55
C HIS A 576 26.72 17.72 -35.12
N PRO A 577 26.19 16.64 -35.74
CA PRO A 577 26.99 15.54 -36.28
C PRO A 577 28.02 16.00 -37.34
N GLU A 578 27.70 17.03 -38.11
CA GLU A 578 28.60 17.64 -39.10
C GLU A 578 29.84 18.28 -38.44
N ILE A 579 29.68 18.91 -37.28
CA ILE A 579 30.81 19.43 -36.50
C ILE A 579 31.57 18.28 -35.86
N ALA A 580 30.86 17.27 -35.32
CA ALA A 580 31.48 16.10 -34.71
C ALA A 580 32.33 15.28 -35.69
N ALA A 581 32.01 15.31 -36.99
CA ALA A 581 32.81 14.67 -38.04
C ALA A 581 34.20 15.30 -38.19
N GLU A 582 34.35 16.59 -37.86
CA GLU A 582 35.62 17.30 -37.89
C GLU A 582 36.46 17.13 -36.60
N TRP A 583 36.05 16.25 -35.69
CA TRP A 583 36.78 15.99 -34.45
C TRP A 583 38.05 15.18 -34.70
N ASP A 584 39.22 15.65 -34.23
CA ASP A 584 40.43 14.83 -34.30
C ASP A 584 40.43 13.81 -33.15
N TYR A 585 39.91 12.60 -33.40
CA TYR A 585 39.78 11.53 -32.39
C TYR A 585 41.14 11.07 -31.83
N THR A 586 42.21 11.18 -32.61
CA THR A 586 43.54 10.77 -32.15
C THR A 586 44.12 11.84 -31.21
N ALA A 587 44.07 13.11 -31.62
CA ALA A 587 44.64 14.20 -30.83
C ALA A 587 43.81 14.58 -29.58
N ASN A 588 42.54 14.17 -29.52
CA ASN A 588 41.67 14.41 -28.37
C ASN A 588 41.46 13.17 -27.50
N PHE A 589 42.02 12.01 -27.86
CA PHE A 589 41.80 10.77 -27.12
C PHE A 589 42.12 10.94 -25.62
N PRO A 590 41.29 10.44 -24.68
CA PRO A 590 40.07 9.63 -24.88
C PRO A 590 38.77 10.45 -24.96
N LEU A 591 38.84 11.76 -25.17
CA LEU A 591 37.67 12.62 -25.29
C LEU A 591 36.99 12.47 -26.65
N THR A 592 35.67 12.42 -26.61
CA THR A 592 34.79 12.30 -27.78
C THR A 592 33.79 13.46 -27.83
N PRO A 593 33.17 13.72 -28.99
CA PRO A 593 32.06 14.68 -29.08
C PRO A 593 30.91 14.38 -28.12
N ALA A 594 30.70 13.12 -27.74
CA ALA A 594 29.66 12.73 -26.79
C ALA A 594 29.86 13.33 -25.39
N ASN A 595 31.10 13.69 -25.03
CA ASN A 595 31.41 14.24 -23.71
C ASN A 595 31.01 15.71 -23.53
N PHE A 596 30.65 16.42 -24.60
CA PHE A 596 30.44 17.87 -24.56
C PHE A 596 29.14 18.30 -25.24
N THR A 597 28.55 19.40 -24.78
CA THR A 597 27.49 20.09 -25.52
C THR A 597 28.11 21.03 -26.56
N ALA A 598 27.33 21.44 -27.57
CA ALA A 598 27.77 22.43 -28.56
C ALA A 598 28.03 23.83 -27.97
N GLY A 599 27.56 24.09 -26.75
CA GLY A 599 27.84 25.30 -25.97
C GLY A 599 29.14 25.26 -25.15
N SER A 600 29.92 24.17 -25.23
CA SER A 600 31.14 24.02 -24.45
C SER A 600 32.26 24.98 -24.90
N ASN A 601 32.88 25.66 -23.94
CA ASN A 601 34.07 26.48 -24.18
C ASN A 601 35.37 25.66 -24.23
N LYS A 602 35.29 24.32 -24.12
CA LYS A 602 36.44 23.43 -24.21
C LYS A 602 37.13 23.60 -25.56
N LYS A 603 38.44 23.85 -25.51
CA LYS A 603 39.31 23.86 -26.69
C LYS A 603 39.75 22.44 -27.00
N VAL A 604 39.54 22.01 -28.23
CA VAL A 604 39.85 20.66 -28.73
C VAL A 604 40.51 20.76 -30.10
N TRP A 605 41.17 19.68 -30.52
CA TRP A 605 41.73 19.54 -31.85
C TRP A 605 40.65 19.19 -32.88
N TRP A 606 40.67 19.88 -34.00
CA TRP A 606 39.81 19.65 -35.15
C TRP A 606 40.67 19.24 -36.33
N ILE A 607 40.08 18.41 -37.19
CA ILE A 607 40.62 17.99 -38.47
C ILE A 607 39.62 18.35 -39.56
N CYS A 608 40.11 18.88 -40.67
CA CYS A 608 39.27 19.23 -41.83
C CYS A 608 39.26 18.06 -42.81
N ASP A 609 38.36 18.09 -43.81
CA ASP A 609 38.35 17.17 -44.95
C ASP A 609 39.74 17.01 -45.60
N ASN A 610 40.52 18.10 -45.63
CA ASN A 610 41.95 17.98 -45.84
C ASN A 610 42.62 17.55 -44.53
N ALA A 611 42.92 16.25 -44.41
CA ALA A 611 43.46 15.61 -43.21
C ALA A 611 44.79 16.23 -42.71
N SER A 612 45.51 16.99 -43.54
CA SER A 612 46.72 17.72 -43.12
C SER A 612 46.41 18.97 -42.29
N HIS A 613 45.18 19.49 -42.37
CA HIS A 613 44.75 20.68 -41.66
C HIS A 613 44.21 20.30 -40.27
N LYS A 614 45.08 20.39 -39.27
CA LYS A 614 44.73 20.21 -37.86
C LYS A 614 44.85 21.53 -37.09
N TRP A 615 43.84 21.88 -36.29
CA TRP A 615 43.89 23.09 -35.48
C TRP A 615 43.13 22.95 -34.17
N GLN A 616 43.54 23.73 -33.16
CA GLN A 616 42.78 23.83 -31.91
C GLN A 616 41.78 24.99 -31.96
N SER A 617 40.53 24.73 -31.55
CA SER A 617 39.50 25.77 -31.37
C SER A 617 38.47 25.35 -30.31
N LYS A 618 37.75 26.33 -29.75
CA LYS A 618 36.63 26.08 -28.84
C LYS A 618 35.46 25.42 -29.60
N ILE A 619 34.75 24.50 -28.95
CA ILE A 619 33.53 23.88 -29.53
C ILE A 619 32.49 24.95 -29.88
N THR A 620 32.28 25.94 -29.02
CA THR A 620 31.39 27.09 -29.29
C THR A 620 31.76 27.87 -30.55
N ASN A 621 33.05 28.02 -30.85
CA ASN A 621 33.49 28.68 -32.08
C ASN A 621 33.13 27.86 -33.33
N ARG A 622 33.26 26.53 -33.26
CA ARG A 622 32.87 25.65 -34.37
C ARG A 622 31.38 25.71 -34.63
N ARG A 623 30.57 25.66 -33.56
CA ARG A 623 29.11 25.85 -33.63
C ARG A 623 28.73 27.18 -34.30
N ALA A 624 29.48 28.25 -34.03
CA ALA A 624 29.26 29.55 -34.65
C ALA A 624 29.74 29.65 -36.12
N GLY A 625 30.06 28.53 -36.78
CA GLY A 625 30.48 28.48 -38.18
C GLY A 625 31.95 28.81 -38.44
N LYS A 626 32.79 28.96 -37.40
CA LYS A 626 34.24 29.16 -37.60
C LYS A 626 34.91 27.83 -37.94
N GLY A 627 35.09 27.59 -39.24
CA GLY A 627 35.71 26.37 -39.79
C GLY A 627 37.24 26.40 -39.81
N CYS A 628 37.82 25.69 -40.77
CA CYS A 628 39.26 25.55 -40.92
C CYS A 628 39.95 26.88 -41.32
N HIS A 629 40.87 27.35 -40.47
CA HIS A 629 41.63 28.59 -40.69
C HIS A 629 42.64 28.48 -41.84
N PHE A 630 43.03 27.26 -42.21
CA PHE A 630 43.86 26.99 -43.38
C PHE A 630 43.02 27.11 -44.66
N CYS A 631 41.84 26.50 -44.74
CA CYS A 631 40.96 26.61 -45.92
C CYS A 631 40.52 28.07 -46.19
N SER A 632 40.25 28.84 -45.14
CA SER A 632 39.91 30.28 -45.22
C SER A 632 41.12 31.20 -45.48
N GLY A 633 42.34 30.67 -45.55
CA GLY A 633 43.55 31.44 -45.83
C GLY A 633 44.01 32.37 -44.71
N HIS A 634 43.43 32.26 -43.50
CA HIS A 634 43.86 33.01 -42.32
C HIS A 634 45.13 32.46 -41.67
N LYS A 635 45.43 31.17 -41.86
CA LYS A 635 46.72 30.57 -41.49
C LYS A 635 47.44 29.99 -42.71
N PRO A 636 48.78 30.12 -42.77
CA PRO A 636 49.58 29.48 -43.81
C PRO A 636 49.55 27.95 -43.66
N SER A 637 49.40 27.28 -44.78
CA SER A 637 49.51 25.85 -45.05
C SER A 637 50.58 25.65 -46.11
N LYS A 638 50.89 24.40 -46.46
CA LYS A 638 51.86 24.10 -47.52
C LYS A 638 51.41 24.63 -48.90
N GLU A 639 50.11 24.80 -49.10
CA GLU A 639 49.47 25.15 -50.37
C GLU A 639 49.00 26.61 -50.47
N ASN A 640 48.75 27.27 -49.32
CA ASN A 640 48.10 28.59 -49.29
C ASN A 640 48.99 29.73 -48.75
N ASN A 641 50.28 29.47 -48.51
CA ASN A 641 51.21 30.48 -48.00
C ASN A 641 51.64 31.48 -49.09
N LEU A 642 52.27 32.58 -48.67
CA LEU A 642 52.67 33.69 -49.53
C LEU A 642 53.62 33.23 -50.64
N GLU A 643 54.60 32.39 -50.32
CA GLU A 643 55.58 31.87 -51.29
C GLU A 643 54.90 31.07 -52.41
N LYS A 644 53.90 30.26 -52.07
CA LYS A 644 53.20 29.43 -53.06
C LYS A 644 52.14 30.17 -53.85
N LYS A 645 51.43 31.12 -53.22
CA LYS A 645 50.32 31.82 -53.87
C LYS A 645 50.75 33.06 -54.66
N TYR A 646 51.82 33.74 -54.24
CA TYR A 646 52.30 34.97 -54.85
C TYR A 646 53.84 34.99 -54.91
N PRO A 647 54.47 34.03 -55.62
CA PRO A 647 55.93 33.95 -55.74
C PRO A 647 56.56 35.23 -56.30
N GLU A 648 55.84 35.98 -57.12
CA GLU A 648 56.28 37.26 -57.67
C GLU A 648 56.43 38.38 -56.62
N LEU A 649 55.77 38.27 -55.46
CA LEU A 649 56.02 39.21 -54.36
C LEU A 649 57.39 39.00 -53.71
N LEU A 650 58.00 37.83 -53.87
CA LEU A 650 59.31 37.50 -53.29
C LEU A 650 60.45 38.24 -53.97
N GLU A 651 60.28 38.66 -55.23
CA GLU A 651 61.20 39.58 -55.90
C GLU A 651 61.36 40.88 -55.09
N PHE A 652 60.31 41.27 -54.35
CA PHE A 652 60.32 42.44 -53.50
C PHE A 652 60.67 42.12 -52.04
N TRP A 653 61.04 40.90 -51.66
CA TRP A 653 61.33 40.57 -50.27
C TRP A 653 62.65 41.19 -49.83
N HIS A 654 62.67 41.87 -48.68
CA HIS A 654 63.91 42.47 -48.20
C HIS A 654 64.89 41.38 -47.69
N PRO A 655 66.16 41.37 -48.14
CA PRO A 655 67.10 40.27 -47.85
C PRO A 655 67.47 40.11 -46.36
N THR A 656 67.54 41.20 -45.59
CA THR A 656 68.03 41.14 -44.18
C THR A 656 67.09 41.70 -43.11
N LYS A 657 66.20 42.65 -43.42
CA LYS A 657 65.36 43.35 -42.42
C LYS A 657 64.17 42.54 -41.86
N ASN A 658 63.90 41.35 -42.38
CA ASN A 658 62.78 40.51 -41.91
C ASN A 658 63.19 39.44 -40.87
N GLY A 659 64.47 39.38 -40.47
CA GLY A 659 64.96 38.41 -39.50
C GLY A 659 64.68 36.96 -39.92
N GLU A 660 64.17 36.15 -39.00
CA GLU A 660 63.84 34.72 -39.23
C GLU A 660 62.45 34.50 -39.90
N ILE A 661 61.76 35.56 -40.29
CA ILE A 661 60.43 35.43 -40.90
C ILE A 661 60.59 34.89 -42.32
N LEU A 662 60.09 33.69 -42.57
CA LEU A 662 60.06 33.08 -43.90
C LEU A 662 58.77 33.43 -44.65
N PRO A 663 58.80 33.64 -45.98
CA PRO A 663 57.59 33.86 -46.76
C PRO A 663 56.59 32.71 -46.66
N SER A 664 57.06 31.46 -46.60
CA SER A 664 56.22 30.27 -46.36
C SER A 664 55.50 30.26 -45.00
N SER A 665 55.96 31.06 -44.03
CA SER A 665 55.33 31.21 -42.71
C SER A 665 54.22 32.27 -42.68
N LEU A 666 53.89 32.90 -43.82
CA LEU A 666 52.90 33.96 -43.92
C LEU A 666 51.76 33.55 -44.85
N SER A 667 50.51 33.84 -44.47
CA SER A 667 49.38 33.76 -45.40
C SER A 667 49.26 35.05 -46.22
N PRO A 668 48.69 34.99 -47.44
CA PRO A 668 48.39 36.17 -48.25
C PRO A 668 47.50 37.20 -47.55
N SER A 669 46.64 36.77 -46.63
CA SER A 669 45.75 37.63 -45.85
C SER A 669 46.41 38.26 -44.61
N SER A 670 47.70 37.97 -44.36
CA SER A 670 48.39 38.42 -43.17
C SER A 670 48.48 39.95 -43.08
N ASN A 671 48.06 40.49 -41.94
CA ASN A 671 48.23 41.90 -41.61
C ASN A 671 49.65 42.22 -41.08
N ARG A 672 50.54 41.21 -40.97
CA ARG A 672 51.91 41.41 -40.49
C ARG A 672 52.65 42.33 -41.46
N LYS A 673 53.17 43.43 -40.92
CA LYS A 673 54.06 44.35 -41.64
C LYS A 673 55.44 43.72 -41.77
N ILE A 674 55.96 43.76 -42.99
CA ILE A 674 57.32 43.29 -43.31
C ILE A 674 57.99 44.30 -44.24
N TRP A 675 59.32 44.20 -44.32
CA TRP A 675 60.13 45.01 -45.21
C TRP A 675 60.18 44.42 -46.62
N TRP A 676 59.99 45.30 -47.58
CA TRP A 676 60.08 45.04 -49.01
C TRP A 676 61.18 45.88 -49.64
N LYS A 677 61.81 45.41 -50.71
CA LYS A 677 62.85 46.10 -51.46
C LYS A 677 62.69 45.86 -52.96
N CYS A 678 62.74 46.90 -53.78
CA CYS A 678 62.72 46.76 -55.24
C CYS A 678 64.13 46.87 -55.82
N SER A 679 64.48 45.98 -56.75
CA SER A 679 65.77 45.98 -57.44
C SER A 679 66.03 47.21 -58.33
N ARG A 680 64.96 47.91 -58.76
CA ARG A 680 65.04 49.08 -59.65
C ARG A 680 65.61 50.35 -59.00
N GLY A 681 65.73 50.39 -57.67
CA GLY A 681 66.25 51.56 -56.96
C GLY A 681 66.74 51.19 -55.56
N ALA A 682 67.95 51.63 -55.20
CA ALA A 682 68.56 51.29 -53.91
C ALA A 682 67.77 51.83 -52.70
N ASP A 683 67.06 52.95 -52.87
CA ASP A 683 66.20 53.59 -51.88
C ASP A 683 64.74 53.10 -51.91
N HIS A 684 64.40 52.16 -52.80
CA HIS A 684 63.06 51.58 -52.90
C HIS A 684 62.84 50.49 -51.86
N GLU A 685 62.95 50.85 -50.59
CA GLU A 685 62.64 49.99 -49.45
C GLU A 685 61.45 50.52 -48.65
N TRP A 686 60.56 49.64 -48.24
CA TRP A 686 59.38 50.05 -47.48
C TRP A 686 58.82 48.97 -46.59
N GLU A 687 58.20 49.39 -45.49
CA GLU A 687 57.40 48.52 -44.64
C GLU A 687 55.91 48.58 -45.04
N GLN A 688 55.30 47.41 -45.22
CA GLN A 688 53.85 47.26 -45.48
C GLN A 688 53.37 45.85 -45.11
N SER A 689 52.08 45.70 -44.81
CA SER A 689 51.48 44.37 -44.58
C SER A 689 51.43 43.51 -45.85
N VAL A 690 51.50 42.19 -45.67
CA VAL A 690 51.38 41.21 -46.78
C VAL A 690 50.06 41.37 -47.54
N ASN A 691 48.93 41.40 -46.82
CA ASN A 691 47.62 41.61 -47.44
C ASN A 691 47.56 42.96 -48.19
N GLY A 692 48.25 43.99 -47.69
CA GLY A 692 48.34 45.29 -48.35
C GLY A 692 49.11 45.27 -49.68
N ARG A 693 49.89 44.23 -49.96
CA ARG A 693 50.56 44.00 -51.25
C ARG A 693 49.69 43.28 -52.27
N ILE A 694 48.48 42.88 -51.91
CA ILE A 694 47.58 42.12 -52.79
C ILE A 694 46.27 42.89 -52.91
N LYS A 695 45.92 43.32 -54.13
CA LYS A 695 44.67 44.04 -54.41
C LYS A 695 43.89 43.31 -55.49
N ASN A 696 42.61 43.02 -55.21
CA ASN A 696 41.73 42.24 -56.10
C ASN A 696 42.38 40.93 -56.57
N GLY A 697 43.06 40.23 -55.65
CA GLY A 697 43.76 38.98 -55.93
C GLY A 697 45.06 39.09 -56.73
N LYS A 698 45.55 40.31 -57.02
CA LYS A 698 46.78 40.55 -57.78
C LYS A 698 47.88 41.19 -56.93
N PRO A 699 49.15 40.80 -57.12
CA PRO A 699 50.30 41.42 -56.46
C PRO A 699 50.47 42.88 -56.91
N LEU A 700 50.78 43.77 -55.97
CA LEU A 700 51.14 45.16 -56.25
C LEU A 700 52.65 45.28 -56.44
N GLY A 701 53.05 46.03 -57.47
CA GLY A 701 54.45 46.39 -57.72
C GLY A 701 55.01 47.40 -56.73
N CYS A 702 56.24 47.84 -56.99
CA CYS A 702 56.94 48.82 -56.16
C CYS A 702 56.18 50.17 -56.10
N PRO A 703 55.87 50.70 -54.89
CA PRO A 703 55.14 51.96 -54.75
C PRO A 703 55.97 53.18 -55.18
N PHE A 704 57.30 53.07 -55.19
CA PHE A 704 58.17 54.13 -55.71
C PHE A 704 58.11 54.15 -57.25
N CYS A 705 58.31 53.01 -57.92
CA CYS A 705 58.17 52.91 -59.38
C CYS A 705 56.78 53.31 -59.88
N GLY A 706 55.73 53.05 -59.09
CA GLY A 706 54.36 53.45 -59.39
C GLY A 706 53.99 54.89 -59.00
N ASN A 707 54.97 55.74 -58.64
CA ASN A 707 54.78 57.12 -58.19
C ASN A 707 53.76 57.29 -57.05
N LYS A 708 53.67 56.29 -56.17
CA LYS A 708 52.86 56.33 -54.93
C LYS A 708 53.68 56.74 -53.72
N ARG A 709 55.01 56.61 -53.77
CA ARG A 709 55.97 57.09 -52.77
C ARG A 709 57.11 57.83 -53.47
N ILE A 710 57.68 58.82 -52.78
CA ILE A 710 58.78 59.64 -53.28
C ILE A 710 60.11 58.89 -53.10
N SER A 711 60.97 58.94 -54.10
CA SER A 711 62.33 58.42 -54.19
C SER A 711 63.23 59.51 -54.79
N LYS A 712 64.55 59.36 -54.62
CA LYS A 712 65.55 60.19 -55.29
C LYS A 712 65.44 60.13 -56.83
N THR A 713 64.83 59.06 -57.36
CA THR A 713 64.72 58.79 -58.81
C THR A 713 63.37 59.18 -59.43
N ASN A 714 62.37 59.56 -58.64
CA ASN A 714 61.02 59.81 -59.15
C ASN A 714 60.37 61.11 -58.65
N ASN A 715 61.13 61.92 -57.92
CA ASN A 715 60.64 63.22 -57.45
C ASN A 715 60.53 64.22 -58.60
N LEU A 716 59.76 65.29 -58.37
CA LEU A 716 59.47 66.30 -59.38
C LEU A 716 60.74 67.02 -59.85
N GLU A 717 61.69 67.29 -58.96
CA GLU A 717 62.96 67.94 -59.33
C GLU A 717 63.77 67.09 -60.31
N HIS A 718 63.86 65.79 -60.05
CA HIS A 718 64.61 64.87 -60.88
C HIS A 718 63.94 64.62 -62.25
N LEU A 719 62.61 64.44 -62.28
CA LEU A 719 61.89 64.09 -63.51
C LEU A 719 61.47 65.30 -64.36
N HIS A 720 61.24 66.45 -63.74
CA HIS A 720 60.81 67.67 -64.41
C HIS A 720 61.59 68.88 -63.85
N PRO A 721 62.90 68.98 -64.14
CA PRO A 721 63.71 70.11 -63.69
C PRO A 721 63.20 71.45 -64.22
N ASP A 722 62.54 71.44 -65.39
CA ASP A 722 61.84 72.59 -65.97
C ASP A 722 60.69 73.08 -65.08
N LEU A 723 59.87 72.16 -64.56
CA LEU A 723 58.78 72.49 -63.63
C LEU A 723 59.32 72.87 -62.25
N ALA A 724 60.39 72.24 -61.78
CA ALA A 724 61.05 72.61 -60.53
C ALA A 724 61.55 74.07 -60.55
N ASN A 725 62.04 74.54 -61.71
CA ASN A 725 62.42 75.95 -61.91
C ASN A 725 61.21 76.91 -61.86
N GLU A 726 60.00 76.42 -62.14
CA GLU A 726 58.75 77.17 -62.00
C GLU A 726 58.14 77.07 -60.60
N TRP A 727 58.82 76.47 -59.61
CA TRP A 727 58.30 76.32 -58.25
C TRP A 727 58.40 77.61 -57.44
N ASP A 728 57.31 78.02 -56.78
CA ASP A 728 57.35 79.18 -55.88
C ASP A 728 57.88 78.78 -54.49
N THR A 729 59.20 78.80 -54.31
CA THR A 729 59.85 78.32 -53.08
C THR A 729 59.34 79.05 -51.84
N SER A 730 59.20 80.37 -51.85
CA SER A 730 58.77 81.12 -50.67
C SER A 730 57.34 80.80 -50.25
N LYS A 731 56.43 80.55 -51.21
CA LYS A 731 55.02 80.22 -50.92
C LYS A 731 54.75 78.75 -50.63
N ASN A 732 55.68 77.86 -50.96
CA ASN A 732 55.51 76.42 -50.78
C ASN A 732 56.27 75.85 -49.59
N LEU A 733 57.14 76.62 -48.92
CA LEU A 733 57.86 76.17 -47.72
C LEU A 733 56.89 75.58 -46.67
N PRO A 734 57.25 74.43 -46.04
CA PRO A 734 58.52 73.72 -46.14
C PRO A 734 58.61 72.68 -47.29
N LEU A 735 57.65 72.66 -48.23
CA LEU A 735 57.60 71.67 -49.31
C LEU A 735 58.46 72.09 -50.51
N THR A 736 59.42 71.24 -50.88
CA THR A 736 60.33 71.43 -52.02
C THR A 736 60.06 70.42 -53.15
N PRO A 737 60.48 70.71 -54.40
CA PRO A 737 60.28 69.82 -55.55
C PRO A 737 60.82 68.39 -55.37
N ASP A 738 61.91 68.18 -54.65
CA ASP A 738 62.45 66.84 -54.31
C ASP A 738 61.57 66.05 -53.33
N LYS A 739 60.63 66.72 -52.65
CA LYS A 739 59.70 66.12 -51.66
C LYS A 739 58.31 65.84 -52.24
N VAL A 740 58.16 65.84 -53.56
CA VAL A 740 56.90 65.52 -54.24
C VAL A 740 57.16 64.68 -55.49
N VAL A 741 56.18 63.85 -55.88
CA VAL A 741 56.19 63.16 -57.18
C VAL A 741 55.36 63.96 -58.20
N PRO A 742 55.68 63.88 -59.51
CA PRO A 742 54.93 64.58 -60.56
C PRO A 742 53.42 64.26 -60.57
N GLY A 743 53.05 63.02 -60.24
CA GLY A 743 51.64 62.58 -60.18
C GLY A 743 50.87 63.08 -58.95
N SER A 744 51.45 63.91 -58.09
CA SER A 744 50.82 64.38 -56.84
C SER A 744 49.61 65.27 -57.10
N SER A 745 48.52 65.04 -56.36
CA SER A 745 47.33 65.90 -56.38
C SER A 745 47.44 67.12 -55.46
N LYS A 746 48.59 67.33 -54.80
CA LYS A 746 48.82 68.50 -53.94
C LYS A 746 48.82 69.78 -54.80
N SER A 747 48.10 70.80 -54.34
CA SER A 747 48.10 72.12 -54.96
C SER A 747 49.21 72.99 -54.38
N VAL A 748 50.10 73.48 -55.25
CA VAL A 748 51.26 74.29 -54.90
C VAL A 748 51.30 75.55 -55.77
N TRP A 749 52.05 76.54 -55.34
CA TRP A 749 52.26 77.78 -56.07
C TRP A 749 53.37 77.63 -57.11
N TRP A 750 53.13 78.20 -58.29
CA TRP A 750 54.06 78.21 -59.41
C TRP A 750 54.34 79.65 -59.83
N ILE A 751 55.55 79.89 -60.36
CA ILE A 751 56.00 81.15 -60.94
C ILE A 751 56.26 80.89 -62.42
N CYS A 752 55.74 81.75 -63.31
CA CYS A 752 55.89 81.56 -64.75
C CYS A 752 57.34 81.77 -65.17
N LYS A 753 57.87 80.88 -66.02
CA LYS A 753 59.23 81.02 -66.58
C LYS A 753 59.42 82.24 -67.49
N TYR A 754 58.35 82.82 -68.03
CA TYR A 754 58.41 83.97 -68.94
C TYR A 754 58.15 85.32 -68.24
N ASP A 755 57.43 85.32 -67.12
CA ASP A 755 57.11 86.55 -66.36
C ASP A 755 56.94 86.21 -64.87
N ASN A 756 57.88 86.66 -64.04
CA ASN A 756 57.92 86.35 -62.61
C ASN A 756 56.76 86.97 -61.78
N ARG A 757 55.97 87.87 -62.39
CA ARG A 757 54.73 88.42 -61.81
C ARG A 757 53.57 87.43 -61.88
N HIS A 758 53.58 86.51 -62.85
CA HIS A 758 52.57 85.48 -62.98
C HIS A 758 52.79 84.38 -61.94
N ARG A 759 51.99 84.39 -60.87
CA ARG A 759 52.02 83.37 -59.81
C ARG A 759 50.65 82.76 -59.62
N TRP A 760 50.54 81.44 -59.71
CA TRP A 760 49.24 80.76 -59.56
C TRP A 760 49.36 79.48 -58.76
N LYS A 761 48.26 79.11 -58.10
CA LYS A 761 48.16 77.85 -57.36
C LYS A 761 47.43 76.81 -58.21
N THR A 762 48.07 75.68 -58.47
CA THR A 762 47.41 74.54 -59.13
C THR A 762 48.04 73.22 -58.69
N ARG A 763 47.40 72.10 -59.04
CA ARG A 763 47.88 70.75 -58.70
C ARG A 763 49.15 70.40 -59.47
N ILE A 764 50.08 69.70 -58.81
CA ILE A 764 51.34 69.26 -59.41
C ILE A 764 51.07 68.38 -60.63
N ASN A 765 50.19 67.39 -60.52
CA ASN A 765 49.84 66.52 -61.64
C ASN A 765 49.25 67.25 -62.86
N HIS A 766 48.57 68.38 -62.67
CA HIS A 766 48.09 69.19 -63.80
C HIS A 766 49.27 69.84 -64.54
N ARG A 767 50.27 70.35 -63.81
CA ARG A 767 51.49 70.90 -64.39
C ARG A 767 52.30 69.83 -65.11
N SER A 768 52.53 68.69 -64.47
CA SER A 768 53.28 67.57 -65.05
C SER A 768 52.60 66.96 -66.29
N ASN A 769 51.27 67.09 -66.40
CA ASN A 769 50.51 66.70 -67.60
C ASN A 769 50.47 67.80 -68.69
N GLY A 770 51.27 68.87 -68.57
CA GLY A 770 51.42 69.90 -69.61
C GLY A 770 50.60 71.17 -69.42
N SER A 771 49.94 71.38 -68.28
CA SER A 771 49.25 72.66 -68.03
C SER A 771 50.28 73.79 -67.84
N GLY A 772 50.25 74.80 -68.70
CA GLY A 772 51.11 75.99 -68.64
C GLY A 772 50.59 77.11 -67.73
N CYS A 773 51.22 78.29 -67.84
CA CYS A 773 50.82 79.49 -67.12
C CYS A 773 49.44 80.00 -67.61
N PRO A 774 48.41 80.09 -66.73
CA PRO A 774 47.08 80.53 -67.11
C PRO A 774 47.01 82.02 -67.48
N TYR A 775 47.95 82.84 -67.01
CA TYR A 775 48.06 84.25 -67.41
C TYR A 775 48.59 84.37 -68.85
N CYS A 776 49.64 83.63 -69.20
CA CYS A 776 50.18 83.60 -70.56
C CYS A 776 49.19 83.03 -71.59
N SER A 777 48.32 82.09 -71.18
CA SER A 777 47.28 81.55 -72.05
C SER A 777 45.99 82.39 -72.09
N GLY A 778 45.97 83.57 -71.46
CA GLY A 778 44.80 84.46 -71.40
C GLY A 778 43.62 83.96 -70.57
N ARG A 779 43.78 82.90 -69.77
CA ARG A 779 42.73 82.34 -68.89
C ARG A 779 42.57 83.12 -67.59
N LEU A 780 43.62 83.81 -67.15
CA LEU A 780 43.62 84.70 -65.99
C LEU A 780 44.21 86.07 -66.39
N LYS A 781 43.68 87.15 -65.81
CA LYS A 781 44.24 88.52 -65.95
C LYS A 781 45.15 88.81 -64.76
N ILE A 782 46.28 89.50 -65.02
CA ILE A 782 47.33 89.83 -64.04
C ILE A 782 46.77 90.65 -62.87
#